data_AF-A0A932TMC8-F1
#
_entry.id   AF-A0A932TMC8-F1
#
_cell.length_a   1.000
_cell.length_b   1.000
_cell.length_c   1.000
_cell.angle_alpha   90.00
_cell.angle_beta   90.00
_cell.angle_gamma   90.00
#
_symmetry.space_group_name_H-M   'P 1'
#
loop_
_entity.id
_entity.type
_entity.pdbx_description
1 polymer ?
#
loop_
_entity_poly.entity_id
_entity_poly.type
_entity_poly.pdbx_seq_one_letter_code
_entity_poly.pdbx_strand_id
1 'polypeptide(L)'
;MTRTALILVVVALVLFGGPLVNVYVDLLWFGEVGQQRVWWTILGAQAQLAAIFGLGMALIVYLNVFLARRASPPLTPRLNDFPLRVRVGQLAQRGIAWLLIAGCAVIGALAALWAASYWETYLLFRHAQRFEVADPIFRRDVGFYVFTLPFWRLVYQWLLASLMLSTLAAIGVYVLDRAVEVMQGYMRVAVGVRGHLSALLGLIALTLAWGFYLDRYDLLFNDNGILFGANWTDVNVRRGALVLLMIAALVTAGAFFYNVYYRDLRLPAWTAAFMAVAWFTVGTLYPALQQRFVVQPNELQLERPYLQNHLAATRQAFGLDRMLVRDYPMRGQLSPAALQKEAATLTNVRLWDWRALGQAYQALQSLRGYYDLTEVDVDRYQINGRYRQVMLAARRMDTSRLPDTQWVNRRLTYTHGNGVVMSPVNEVEENGQPIFWLRNLPVQSDVKDLKITRPEIYYSDLGSPPVIALSKAAEFDYPREQAEATSHYEGRGGIPVGGLWRRLLLAIFLGDTNVAISDQIEPRSRLLLRRQIDERLAHVAPFLRFEHDPYLAIAQDGRLYYMLDAYTVTDRYPYSAPYRYFYSRLRTLMDGGLVEDAPGWLNYIRNAVKATVDAYDGTVRLYVADPTDPLIQAYQAIFPGLFHSLAEMPGDLRTHIRYPEDLLNIQARVFRAYHVTNPDTFYKNG
;
A
#
# COMPACT_ATOMS: atom_id res chain seq x y z
N MET A 1 13.31 13.62 -41.68
CA MET A 1 12.43 14.01 -40.53
C MET A 1 12.36 15.52 -40.48
N THR A 2 11.17 16.11 -40.37
CA THR A 2 11.01 17.57 -40.21
C THR A 2 11.55 18.02 -38.84
N ARG A 3 12.01 19.27 -38.70
CA ARG A 3 12.46 19.83 -37.40
C ARG A 3 11.42 19.63 -36.29
N THR A 4 10.13 19.70 -36.62
CA THR A 4 9.01 19.42 -35.72
C THR A 4 8.97 17.96 -35.24
N ALA A 5 9.22 16.98 -36.11
CA ALA A 5 9.29 15.57 -35.70
C ALA A 5 10.48 15.31 -34.76
N LEU A 6 11.63 15.96 -35.00
CA LEU A 6 12.78 15.85 -34.11
C LEU A 6 12.49 16.45 -32.73
N ILE A 7 11.87 17.63 -32.66
CA ILE A 7 11.47 18.27 -31.40
C ILE A 7 10.46 17.39 -30.65
N LEU A 8 9.46 16.83 -31.33
CA LEU A 8 8.48 15.94 -30.70
C LEU A 8 9.12 14.65 -30.15
N VAL A 9 10.08 14.06 -30.89
CA VAL A 9 10.83 12.90 -30.41
C VAL A 9 11.67 13.26 -29.20
N VAL A 10 12.37 14.40 -29.20
CA VAL A 10 13.17 14.86 -28.05
C VAL A 10 12.26 15.12 -26.84
N VAL A 11 11.14 15.81 -27.02
CA VAL A 11 10.15 16.06 -25.95
C VAL A 11 9.60 14.73 -25.42
N ALA A 12 9.26 13.78 -26.30
CA ALA A 12 8.81 12.46 -25.86
C ALA A 12 9.91 11.68 -25.12
N LEU A 13 11.17 11.75 -25.55
CA LEU A 13 12.30 11.13 -24.86
C LEU A 13 12.56 11.77 -23.50
N VAL A 14 12.43 13.09 -23.37
CA VAL A 14 12.59 13.79 -22.09
C VAL A 14 11.44 13.46 -21.14
N LEU A 15 10.20 13.42 -21.64
CA LEU A 15 9.02 13.15 -20.81
C LEU A 15 8.85 11.67 -20.45
N PHE A 16 9.18 10.75 -21.36
CA PHE A 16 8.91 9.32 -21.20
C PHE A 16 10.16 8.45 -21.07
N GLY A 17 11.35 8.95 -21.44
CA GLY A 17 12.59 8.19 -21.39
C GLY A 17 12.97 7.75 -19.97
N GLY A 18 12.88 8.64 -18.99
CA GLY A 18 13.13 8.31 -17.58
C GLY A 18 12.18 7.23 -17.04
N PRO A 19 10.85 7.41 -17.12
CA PRO A 19 9.88 6.38 -16.73
C PRO A 19 10.11 5.02 -17.42
N LEU A 20 10.42 5.01 -18.72
CA LEU A 20 10.68 3.76 -19.44
C LEU A 20 11.96 3.06 -18.96
N VAL A 21 13.00 3.82 -18.59
CA VAL A 21 14.21 3.27 -17.97
C VAL A 21 13.87 2.61 -16.62
N ASN A 22 13.07 3.29 -15.77
CA ASN A 22 12.64 2.72 -14.49
C ASN A 22 11.86 1.41 -14.69
N VAL A 23 10.88 1.40 -15.59
CA VAL A 23 10.10 0.20 -15.95
C VAL A 23 11.02 -0.95 -16.42
N TYR A 24 12.04 -0.66 -17.22
CA TYR A 24 12.99 -1.66 -17.68
C TYR A 24 13.88 -2.20 -16.55
N VAL A 25 14.43 -1.33 -15.70
CA VAL A 25 15.28 -1.74 -14.58
C VAL A 25 14.47 -2.52 -13.55
N ASP A 26 13.22 -2.15 -13.30
CA ASP A 26 12.32 -2.91 -12.43
C ASP A 26 12.04 -4.29 -12.99
N LEU A 27 11.77 -4.43 -14.29
CA LEU A 27 11.61 -5.73 -14.93
C LEU A 27 12.86 -6.62 -14.76
N LEU A 28 14.06 -6.03 -14.91
CA LEU A 28 15.32 -6.75 -14.66
C LEU A 28 15.46 -7.15 -13.20
N TRP A 29 15.11 -6.27 -12.27
CA TRP A 29 15.18 -6.52 -10.83
C TRP A 29 14.20 -7.61 -10.40
N PHE A 30 12.94 -7.58 -10.84
CA PHE A 30 12.00 -8.68 -10.57
C PHE A 30 12.47 -10.00 -11.23
N GLY A 31 13.26 -9.93 -12.31
CA GLY A 31 14.00 -11.06 -12.88
C GLY A 31 15.03 -11.65 -11.92
N GLU A 32 15.81 -10.77 -11.31
CA GLU A 32 16.84 -11.13 -10.33
C GLU A 32 16.26 -11.80 -9.08
N VAL A 33 15.16 -11.27 -8.53
CA VAL A 33 14.48 -11.85 -7.36
C VAL A 33 13.69 -13.13 -7.72
N GLY A 34 13.50 -13.45 -9.00
CA GLY A 34 12.70 -14.58 -9.45
C GLY A 34 11.18 -14.36 -9.37
N GLN A 35 10.74 -13.10 -9.27
CA GLN A 35 9.33 -12.70 -9.06
C GLN A 35 8.74 -11.91 -10.23
N GLN A 36 9.23 -12.09 -11.45
CA GLN A 36 8.72 -11.40 -12.67
C GLN A 36 7.22 -11.53 -12.87
N ARG A 37 6.62 -12.62 -12.41
CA ARG A 37 5.17 -12.83 -12.52
C ARG A 37 4.39 -11.78 -11.74
N VAL A 38 4.88 -11.34 -10.59
CA VAL A 38 4.25 -10.27 -9.79
C VAL A 38 4.19 -8.99 -10.61
N TRP A 39 5.34 -8.60 -11.20
CA TRP A 39 5.45 -7.40 -12.01
C TRP A 39 4.49 -7.41 -13.22
N TRP A 40 4.46 -8.51 -13.98
CA TRP A 40 3.54 -8.64 -15.13
C TRP A 40 2.07 -8.66 -14.72
N THR A 41 1.75 -9.21 -13.55
CA THR A 41 0.37 -9.25 -13.03
C THR A 41 -0.10 -7.84 -12.66
N ILE A 42 0.74 -7.08 -11.94
CA ILE A 42 0.43 -5.69 -11.57
C ILE A 42 0.35 -4.81 -12.81
N LEU A 43 1.37 -4.85 -13.69
CA LEU A 43 1.38 -4.05 -14.91
C LEU A 43 0.22 -4.40 -15.85
N GLY A 44 -0.12 -5.69 -15.97
CA GLY A 44 -1.27 -6.14 -16.75
C GLY A 44 -2.60 -5.58 -16.21
N ALA A 45 -2.78 -5.60 -14.89
CA ALA A 45 -3.96 -5.02 -14.24
C ALA A 45 -4.03 -3.50 -14.43
N GLN A 46 -2.92 -2.79 -14.24
CA GLN A 46 -2.79 -1.35 -14.49
C GLN A 46 -3.14 -1.00 -15.93
N ALA A 47 -2.55 -1.71 -16.90
CA ALA A 47 -2.81 -1.50 -18.33
C ALA A 47 -4.28 -1.81 -18.70
N GLN A 48 -4.86 -2.86 -18.12
CA GLN A 48 -6.27 -3.20 -18.35
C GLN A 48 -7.22 -2.13 -17.82
N LEU A 49 -7.01 -1.65 -16.59
CA LEU A 49 -7.81 -0.55 -16.02
C LEU A 49 -7.62 0.75 -16.81
N ALA A 50 -6.37 1.10 -17.11
CA ALA A 50 -6.03 2.27 -17.92
C ALA A 50 -6.76 2.24 -19.27
N ALA A 51 -6.76 1.10 -19.96
CA ALA A 51 -7.44 0.93 -21.22
C ALA A 51 -8.97 1.05 -21.07
N ILE A 52 -9.59 0.32 -20.15
CA ILE A 52 -11.06 0.29 -19.99
C ILE A 52 -11.58 1.67 -19.57
N PHE A 53 -11.03 2.26 -18.52
CA PHE A 53 -11.52 3.51 -17.94
C PHE A 53 -11.06 4.73 -18.73
N GLY A 54 -9.85 4.70 -19.28
CA GLY A 54 -9.31 5.78 -20.11
C GLY A 54 -9.97 5.86 -21.48
N LEU A 55 -10.03 4.75 -22.22
CA LEU A 55 -10.72 4.72 -23.52
C LEU A 55 -12.23 4.90 -23.35
N GLY A 56 -12.81 4.33 -22.29
CA GLY A 56 -14.22 4.55 -21.95
C GLY A 56 -14.53 6.03 -21.73
N MET A 57 -13.73 6.73 -20.93
CA MET A 57 -13.88 8.17 -20.68
C MET A 57 -13.71 8.97 -21.98
N ALA A 58 -12.64 8.72 -22.73
CA ALA A 58 -12.38 9.40 -24.00
C ALA A 58 -13.55 9.21 -24.98
N LEU A 59 -14.09 7.99 -25.07
CA LEU A 59 -15.22 7.67 -25.93
C LEU A 59 -16.50 8.38 -25.47
N ILE A 60 -16.83 8.34 -24.17
CA ILE A 60 -18.01 9.01 -23.63
C ILE A 60 -17.96 10.51 -23.91
N VAL A 61 -16.83 11.17 -23.60
CA VAL A 61 -16.66 12.61 -23.84
C VAL A 61 -16.69 12.93 -25.34
N TYR A 62 -16.00 12.14 -26.17
CA TYR A 62 -15.97 12.34 -27.62
C TYR A 62 -17.36 12.21 -28.25
N LEU A 63 -18.09 11.12 -27.95
CA LEU A 63 -19.44 10.90 -28.46
C LEU A 63 -20.37 12.02 -28.01
N ASN A 64 -20.26 12.45 -26.76
CA ASN A 64 -21.05 13.54 -26.22
C ASN A 64 -20.73 14.89 -26.90
N VAL A 65 -19.45 15.23 -27.12
CA VAL A 65 -19.04 16.44 -27.86
C VAL A 65 -19.53 16.39 -29.30
N PHE A 66 -19.46 15.22 -29.95
CA PHE A 66 -19.99 15.00 -31.29
C PHE A 66 -21.50 15.23 -31.35
N LEU A 67 -22.26 14.66 -30.40
CA LEU A 67 -23.70 14.87 -30.30
C LEU A 67 -24.05 16.33 -29.97
N ALA A 68 -23.27 17.00 -29.11
CA ALA A 68 -23.46 18.42 -28.80
C ALA A 68 -23.33 19.29 -30.05
N ARG A 69 -22.29 19.09 -30.86
CA ARG A 69 -22.12 19.80 -32.15
C ARG A 69 -23.24 19.54 -33.13
N ARG A 70 -23.75 18.30 -33.18
CA ARG A 70 -24.90 17.94 -34.03
C ARG A 70 -26.21 18.57 -33.54
N ALA A 71 -26.32 18.79 -32.22
CA ALA A 71 -27.48 19.42 -31.59
C ALA A 71 -27.45 20.97 -31.65
N SER A 72 -26.27 21.57 -31.85
CA SER A 72 -26.10 23.01 -32.10
C SER A 72 -26.71 23.41 -33.46
N PRO A 73 -27.40 24.56 -33.56
CA PRO A 73 -27.84 25.10 -34.84
C PRO A 73 -26.64 25.47 -35.72
N PRO A 74 -26.74 25.41 -37.07
CA PRO A 74 -25.66 25.84 -37.95
C PRO A 74 -25.35 27.32 -37.73
N LEU A 75 -24.06 27.66 -37.64
CA LEU A 75 -23.57 29.04 -37.50
C LEU A 75 -24.05 29.89 -38.70
N THR A 76 -25.12 30.66 -38.53
CA THR A 76 -25.56 31.64 -39.53
C THR A 76 -24.65 32.87 -39.49
N PRO A 77 -24.03 33.29 -40.61
CA PRO A 77 -23.23 34.50 -40.67
C PRO A 77 -24.08 35.72 -40.27
N ARG A 78 -23.56 36.61 -39.43
CA ARG A 78 -24.23 37.89 -39.19
C ARG A 78 -24.04 38.77 -40.42
N LEU A 79 -24.96 39.70 -40.67
CA LEU A 79 -24.92 40.65 -41.80
C LEU A 79 -23.61 41.49 -41.88
N ASN A 80 -22.76 41.48 -40.85
CA ASN A 80 -21.46 42.16 -40.79
C ASN A 80 -20.22 41.23 -40.88
N ASP A 81 -20.37 39.95 -41.21
CA ASP A 81 -19.22 39.04 -41.32
C ASP A 81 -18.57 39.08 -42.73
N PHE A 82 -17.35 39.64 -42.82
CA PHE A 82 -16.55 39.66 -44.05
C PHE A 82 -16.26 38.25 -44.60
N PRO A 83 -16.18 38.06 -45.95
CA PRO A 83 -15.95 36.74 -46.57
C PRO A 83 -14.62 36.07 -46.16
N LEU A 84 -13.59 36.85 -45.79
CA LEU A 84 -12.35 36.35 -45.20
C LEU A 84 -12.55 35.74 -43.80
N ARG A 85 -13.47 36.28 -42.98
CA ARG A 85 -13.82 35.71 -41.67
C ARG A 85 -14.51 34.36 -41.78
N VAL A 86 -15.28 34.13 -42.85
CA VAL A 86 -15.95 32.84 -43.11
C VAL A 86 -14.94 31.74 -43.48
N ARG A 87 -13.95 32.03 -44.35
CA ARG A 87 -12.87 31.08 -44.69
C ARG A 87 -11.92 30.79 -43.52
N VAL A 88 -11.55 31.83 -42.76
CA VAL A 88 -10.76 31.68 -41.52
C VAL A 88 -11.55 30.88 -40.48
N GLY A 89 -12.88 31.05 -40.41
CA GLY A 89 -13.77 30.25 -39.58
C GLY A 89 -13.80 28.76 -39.93
N GLN A 90 -13.76 28.38 -41.22
CA GLN A 90 -13.73 26.97 -41.65
C GLN A 90 -12.39 26.28 -41.37
N LEU A 91 -11.27 26.97 -41.56
CA LEU A 91 -9.94 26.50 -41.15
C LEU A 91 -9.81 26.41 -39.62
N ALA A 92 -10.37 27.38 -38.89
CA ALA A 92 -10.49 27.33 -37.44
C ALA A 92 -11.36 26.14 -36.98
N GLN A 93 -12.46 25.81 -37.66
CA GLN A 93 -13.30 24.65 -37.33
C GLN A 93 -12.59 23.30 -37.46
N ARG A 94 -11.73 23.13 -38.48
CA ARG A 94 -10.88 21.93 -38.59
C ARG A 94 -9.83 21.88 -37.46
N GLY A 95 -9.25 23.02 -37.09
CA GLY A 95 -8.37 23.13 -35.92
C GLY A 95 -9.07 22.79 -34.60
N ILE A 96 -10.28 23.29 -34.39
CA ILE A 96 -11.07 23.01 -33.18
C ILE A 96 -11.47 21.53 -33.10
N ALA A 97 -11.77 20.86 -34.22
CA ALA A 97 -12.04 19.42 -34.22
C ALA A 97 -10.83 18.61 -33.72
N TRP A 98 -9.61 18.93 -34.18
CA TRP A 98 -8.39 18.31 -33.68
C TRP A 98 -8.09 18.67 -32.22
N LEU A 99 -8.34 19.92 -31.80
CA LEU A 99 -8.20 20.32 -30.40
C LEU A 99 -9.18 19.59 -29.48
N LEU A 100 -10.40 19.31 -29.91
CA LEU A 100 -11.36 18.54 -29.13
C LEU A 100 -10.99 17.06 -29.05
N ILE A 101 -10.52 16.46 -30.15
CA ILE A 101 -9.99 15.08 -30.13
C ILE A 101 -8.78 15.01 -29.19
N ALA A 102 -7.86 15.97 -29.28
CA ALA A 102 -6.73 16.08 -28.36
C ALA A 102 -7.19 16.26 -26.91
N GLY A 103 -8.20 17.11 -26.65
CA GLY A 103 -8.79 17.30 -25.33
C GLY A 103 -9.42 16.02 -24.78
N CYS A 104 -10.17 15.27 -25.59
CA CYS A 104 -10.74 13.97 -25.21
C CYS A 104 -9.64 12.95 -24.90
N ALA A 105 -8.57 12.94 -25.70
CA ALA A 105 -7.41 12.06 -25.48
C ALA A 105 -6.68 12.42 -24.17
N VAL A 106 -6.51 13.71 -23.85
CA VAL A 106 -5.92 14.16 -22.58
C VAL A 106 -6.79 13.75 -21.40
N ILE A 107 -8.12 14.00 -21.45
CA ILE A 107 -9.04 13.60 -20.38
C ILE A 107 -9.03 12.06 -20.20
N GLY A 108 -9.02 11.32 -21.32
CA GLY A 108 -8.89 9.86 -21.30
C GLY A 108 -7.57 9.39 -20.68
N ALA A 109 -6.44 10.03 -21.01
CA ALA A 109 -5.14 9.71 -20.43
C ALA A 109 -5.08 9.99 -18.92
N LEU A 110 -5.68 11.08 -18.45
CA LEU A 110 -5.79 11.37 -17.02
C LEU A 110 -6.66 10.34 -16.29
N ALA A 111 -7.79 9.95 -16.89
CA ALA A 111 -8.64 8.87 -16.36
C ALA A 111 -7.92 7.52 -16.37
N ALA A 112 -7.07 7.26 -17.38
CA ALA A 112 -6.27 6.05 -17.47
C ALA A 112 -5.24 5.96 -16.33
N LEU A 113 -4.51 7.05 -16.07
CA LEU A 113 -3.55 7.15 -14.96
C LEU A 113 -4.24 7.00 -13.60
N TRP A 114 -5.38 7.67 -13.41
CA TRP A 114 -6.18 7.54 -12.20
C TRP A 114 -6.68 6.10 -12.02
N ALA A 115 -7.19 5.43 -13.06
CA ALA A 115 -7.70 4.08 -12.93
C ALA A 115 -6.58 3.06 -12.70
N ALA A 116 -5.40 3.25 -13.30
CA ALA A 116 -4.25 2.38 -13.12
C ALA A 116 -3.81 2.29 -11.64
N SER A 117 -3.96 3.35 -10.85
CA SER A 117 -3.58 3.32 -9.43
C SER A 117 -4.47 2.39 -8.58
N TYR A 118 -5.66 2.01 -9.06
CA TYR A 118 -6.58 1.09 -8.38
C TYR A 118 -6.43 -0.38 -8.80
N TRP A 119 -5.24 -0.76 -9.28
CA TRP A 119 -4.93 -2.13 -9.70
C TRP A 119 -5.21 -3.15 -8.58
N GLU A 120 -4.89 -2.82 -7.32
CA GLU A 120 -5.08 -3.70 -6.17
C GLU A 120 -6.58 -3.95 -5.92
N THR A 121 -7.38 -2.88 -5.86
CA THR A 121 -8.85 -2.95 -5.74
C THR A 121 -9.48 -3.83 -6.82
N TYR A 122 -9.00 -3.71 -8.06
CA TYR A 122 -9.49 -4.53 -9.18
C TYR A 122 -9.08 -6.00 -9.04
N LEU A 123 -7.83 -6.30 -8.70
CA LEU A 123 -7.35 -7.68 -8.55
C LEU A 123 -8.03 -8.38 -7.38
N LEU A 124 -8.21 -7.68 -6.26
CA LEU A 124 -8.96 -8.15 -5.08
C LEU A 124 -10.43 -8.42 -5.40
N PHE A 125 -11.09 -7.54 -6.17
CA PHE A 125 -12.45 -7.79 -6.66
C PHE A 125 -12.53 -9.04 -7.53
N ARG A 126 -11.57 -9.24 -8.43
CA ARG A 126 -11.52 -10.39 -9.36
C ARG A 126 -11.25 -11.72 -8.67
N HIS A 127 -10.54 -11.70 -7.55
CA HIS A 127 -10.15 -12.88 -6.77
C HIS A 127 -10.75 -12.84 -5.36
N ALA A 128 -11.95 -12.27 -5.24
CA ALA A 128 -12.63 -12.08 -3.96
C ALA A 128 -12.79 -13.41 -3.22
N GLN A 129 -12.44 -13.38 -1.93
CA GLN A 129 -12.60 -14.52 -1.02
C GLN A 129 -13.76 -14.28 -0.04
N ARG A 130 -14.14 -15.32 0.68
CA ARG A 130 -15.17 -15.24 1.72
C ARG A 130 -14.51 -15.16 3.08
N PHE A 131 -15.01 -14.28 3.94
CA PHE A 131 -14.63 -14.23 5.34
C PHE A 131 -15.38 -15.25 6.20
N GLU A 132 -16.48 -15.80 5.68
CA GLU A 132 -17.40 -16.69 6.42
C GLU A 132 -18.02 -16.01 7.66
N VAL A 133 -18.00 -14.68 7.67
CA VAL A 133 -18.61 -13.83 8.68
C VAL A 133 -19.59 -12.92 7.96
N ALA A 134 -20.86 -12.98 8.36
CA ALA A 134 -21.89 -12.12 7.80
C ALA A 134 -22.05 -10.86 8.65
N ASP A 135 -22.21 -9.71 7.99
CA ASP A 135 -22.55 -8.46 8.68
C ASP A 135 -23.95 -8.57 9.34
N PRO A 136 -24.15 -7.92 10.49
CA PRO A 136 -25.36 -8.11 11.29
C PRO A 136 -26.61 -7.44 10.69
N ILE A 137 -26.48 -6.52 9.72
CA ILE A 137 -27.59 -5.68 9.21
C ILE A 137 -28.09 -6.15 7.85
N PHE A 138 -27.19 -6.36 6.89
CA PHE A 138 -27.49 -6.77 5.51
C PHE A 138 -27.25 -8.26 5.25
N ARG A 139 -26.68 -8.99 6.22
CA ARG A 139 -26.37 -10.43 6.13
C ARG A 139 -25.50 -10.78 4.93
N ARG A 140 -24.63 -9.87 4.52
CA ARG A 140 -23.61 -10.04 3.49
C ARG A 140 -22.30 -10.47 4.15
N ASP A 141 -21.58 -11.36 3.49
CA ASP A 141 -20.23 -11.74 3.90
C ASP A 141 -19.33 -10.49 3.96
N VAL A 142 -18.45 -10.40 4.96
CA VAL A 142 -17.48 -9.30 5.10
C VAL A 142 -16.64 -9.12 3.82
N GLY A 143 -16.38 -10.19 3.08
CA GLY A 143 -15.70 -10.15 1.78
C GLY A 143 -16.41 -9.29 0.72
N PHE A 144 -17.73 -9.09 0.81
CA PHE A 144 -18.42 -8.12 -0.04
C PHE A 144 -17.89 -6.71 0.19
N TYR A 145 -17.67 -6.33 1.45
CA TYR A 145 -17.23 -4.98 1.83
C TYR A 145 -15.74 -4.77 1.59
N VAL A 146 -14.93 -5.82 1.79
CA VAL A 146 -13.47 -5.77 1.60
C VAL A 146 -13.10 -5.84 0.10
N PHE A 147 -13.73 -6.72 -0.68
CA PHE A 147 -13.31 -6.98 -2.05
C PHE A 147 -14.22 -6.36 -3.12
N THR A 148 -15.54 -6.32 -2.88
CA THR A 148 -16.51 -6.05 -3.95
C THR A 148 -17.01 -4.60 -3.97
N LEU A 149 -17.44 -4.09 -2.82
CA LEU A 149 -17.96 -2.74 -2.67
C LEU A 149 -16.96 -1.65 -3.12
N PRO A 150 -15.65 -1.73 -2.80
CA PRO A 150 -14.68 -0.72 -3.24
C PRO A 150 -14.57 -0.61 -4.76
N PHE A 151 -14.64 -1.75 -5.48
CA PHE A 151 -14.64 -1.72 -6.95
C PHE A 151 -15.93 -1.14 -7.53
N TRP A 152 -17.10 -1.45 -6.96
CA TRP A 152 -18.35 -0.81 -7.40
C TRP A 152 -18.36 0.70 -7.14
N ARG A 153 -17.76 1.13 -6.02
CA ARG A 153 -17.55 2.55 -5.72
C ARG A 153 -16.62 3.21 -6.72
N LEU A 154 -15.54 2.54 -7.12
CA LEU A 154 -14.64 3.01 -8.17
C LEU A 154 -15.38 3.23 -9.50
N VAL A 155 -16.19 2.26 -9.93
CA VAL A 155 -16.99 2.35 -11.17
C VAL A 155 -18.02 3.47 -11.08
N TYR A 156 -18.71 3.61 -9.95
CA TYR A 156 -19.67 4.69 -9.70
C TYR A 156 -19.00 6.07 -9.79
N GLN A 157 -17.85 6.27 -9.11
CA GLN A 157 -17.12 7.54 -9.13
C GLN A 157 -16.63 7.89 -10.53
N TRP A 158 -16.08 6.92 -11.27
CA TRP A 158 -15.65 7.11 -12.64
C TRP A 158 -16.82 7.47 -13.56
N LEU A 159 -17.95 6.76 -13.47
CA LEU A 159 -19.11 7.00 -14.32
C LEU A 159 -19.70 8.40 -14.05
N LEU A 160 -19.84 8.76 -12.77
CA LEU A 160 -20.33 10.09 -12.38
C LEU A 160 -19.38 11.19 -12.88
N ALA A 161 -18.08 11.04 -12.68
CA ALA A 161 -17.08 11.99 -13.17
C ALA A 161 -17.10 12.10 -14.70
N SER A 162 -17.25 10.98 -15.41
CA SER A 162 -17.35 10.94 -16.87
C SER A 162 -18.55 11.73 -17.37
N LEU A 163 -19.71 11.55 -16.75
CA LEU A 163 -20.94 12.26 -17.12
C LEU A 163 -20.88 13.75 -16.77
N MET A 164 -20.28 14.10 -15.62
CA MET A 164 -20.09 15.50 -15.22
C MET A 164 -19.14 16.24 -16.18
N LEU A 165 -17.96 15.67 -16.46
CA LEU A 165 -16.99 16.24 -17.41
C LEU A 165 -17.56 16.31 -18.82
N SER A 166 -18.29 15.29 -19.26
CA SER A 166 -19.00 15.31 -20.54
C SER A 166 -20.04 16.43 -20.58
N THR A 167 -20.82 16.61 -19.52
CA THR A 167 -21.81 17.70 -19.45
C THR A 167 -21.14 19.07 -19.53
N LEU A 168 -20.04 19.28 -18.82
CA LEU A 168 -19.25 20.52 -18.91
C LEU A 168 -18.67 20.73 -20.32
N ALA A 169 -18.15 19.67 -20.95
CA ALA A 169 -17.65 19.74 -22.32
C ALA A 169 -18.75 20.09 -23.33
N ALA A 170 -19.96 19.52 -23.17
CA ALA A 170 -21.11 19.85 -24.00
C ALA A 170 -21.54 21.32 -23.80
N ILE A 171 -21.59 21.80 -22.56
CA ILE A 171 -21.86 23.22 -22.26
C ILE A 171 -20.82 24.13 -22.93
N GLY A 172 -19.54 23.78 -22.83
CA GLY A 172 -18.46 24.51 -23.51
C GLY A 172 -18.66 24.59 -25.02
N VAL A 173 -19.04 23.47 -25.65
CA VAL A 173 -19.38 23.43 -27.09
C VAL A 173 -20.56 24.35 -27.40
N TYR A 174 -21.63 24.32 -26.61
CA TYR A 174 -22.79 25.19 -26.83
C TYR A 174 -22.49 26.68 -26.69
N VAL A 175 -21.59 27.04 -25.78
CA VAL A 175 -21.11 28.42 -25.63
C VAL A 175 -20.26 28.83 -26.83
N LEU A 176 -19.33 27.98 -27.26
CA LEU A 176 -18.46 28.24 -28.42
C LEU A 176 -19.24 28.34 -29.74
N ASP A 177 -20.22 27.46 -29.94
CA ASP A 177 -21.09 27.44 -31.12
C ASP A 177 -22.18 28.53 -31.05
N ARG A 178 -22.22 29.34 -29.99
CA ARG A 178 -23.25 30.38 -29.73
C ARG A 178 -24.68 29.83 -29.76
N ALA A 179 -24.87 28.57 -29.39
CA ALA A 179 -26.18 27.91 -29.34
C ALA A 179 -27.08 28.44 -28.20
N VAL A 180 -26.54 29.34 -27.38
CA VAL A 180 -27.22 30.09 -26.32
C VAL A 180 -27.17 31.58 -26.67
N GLU A 181 -28.30 32.13 -27.10
CA GLU A 181 -28.42 33.57 -27.37
C GLU A 181 -29.21 34.25 -26.26
N VAL A 182 -28.61 35.29 -25.66
CA VAL A 182 -29.29 36.20 -24.72
C VAL A 182 -29.77 37.41 -25.51
N MET A 183 -31.05 37.42 -25.85
CA MET A 183 -31.70 38.56 -26.53
C MET A 183 -32.71 39.19 -25.57
N GLN A 184 -32.54 40.49 -25.30
CA GLN A 184 -33.48 41.31 -24.50
C GLN A 184 -33.88 40.68 -23.15
N GLY A 185 -32.92 40.13 -22.41
CA GLY A 185 -33.16 39.54 -21.07
C GLY A 185 -33.71 38.12 -21.05
N TYR A 186 -34.02 37.52 -22.21
CA TYR A 186 -34.48 36.13 -22.32
C TYR A 186 -33.41 35.22 -22.94
N MET A 187 -33.11 34.10 -22.28
CA MET A 187 -32.19 33.07 -22.77
C MET A 187 -32.93 32.11 -23.70
N ARG A 188 -32.70 32.20 -25.03
CA ARG A 188 -33.21 31.20 -25.98
C ARG A 188 -32.15 30.10 -26.15
N VAL A 189 -32.53 28.90 -25.74
CA VAL A 189 -31.71 27.68 -25.89
C VAL A 189 -32.33 26.85 -27.00
N ALA A 190 -31.53 26.43 -27.99
CA ALA A 190 -31.99 25.62 -29.11
C ALA A 190 -32.64 24.30 -28.65
N VAL A 191 -33.63 23.81 -29.42
CA VAL A 191 -34.43 22.63 -29.03
C VAL A 191 -33.57 21.36 -28.92
N GLY A 192 -32.61 21.17 -29.82
CA GLY A 192 -31.67 20.03 -29.77
C GLY A 192 -30.78 20.06 -28.52
N VAL A 193 -30.35 21.25 -28.11
CA VAL A 193 -29.52 21.48 -26.90
C VAL A 193 -30.28 21.09 -25.63
N ARG A 194 -31.57 21.47 -25.54
CA ARG A 194 -32.43 21.10 -24.40
C ARG A 194 -32.62 19.59 -24.27
N GLY A 195 -32.87 18.91 -25.39
CA GLY A 195 -33.03 17.45 -25.40
C GLY A 195 -31.74 16.73 -25.01
N HIS A 196 -30.60 17.13 -25.57
CA HIS A 196 -29.31 16.51 -25.26
C HIS A 196 -28.88 16.75 -23.80
N LEU A 197 -29.00 17.97 -23.28
CA LEU A 197 -28.71 18.25 -21.87
C LEU A 197 -29.65 17.49 -20.93
N SER A 198 -30.93 17.33 -21.31
CA SER A 198 -31.87 16.53 -20.52
C SER A 198 -31.45 15.06 -20.47
N ALA A 199 -31.00 14.48 -21.59
CA ALA A 199 -30.49 13.11 -21.60
C ALA A 199 -29.27 12.94 -20.67
N LEU A 200 -28.32 13.88 -20.69
CA LEU A 200 -27.15 13.84 -19.80
C LEU A 200 -27.53 13.95 -18.32
N LEU A 201 -28.39 14.91 -17.98
CA LEU A 201 -28.88 15.07 -16.61
C LEU A 201 -29.69 13.85 -16.14
N GLY A 202 -30.44 13.20 -17.04
CA GLY A 202 -31.12 11.94 -16.77
C GLY A 202 -30.14 10.80 -16.45
N LEU A 203 -29.05 10.67 -17.22
CA LEU A 203 -28.00 9.69 -16.94
C LEU A 203 -27.27 9.96 -15.61
N ILE A 204 -27.05 11.23 -15.27
CA ILE A 204 -26.49 11.63 -13.97
C ILE A 204 -27.44 11.23 -12.85
N ALA A 205 -28.73 11.56 -12.97
CA ALA A 205 -29.74 11.19 -11.97
C ALA A 205 -29.87 9.67 -11.80
N LEU A 206 -29.79 8.90 -12.88
CA LEU A 206 -29.75 7.44 -12.83
C LEU A 206 -28.49 6.93 -12.12
N THR A 207 -27.34 7.54 -12.40
CA THR A 207 -26.08 7.21 -11.71
C THR A 207 -26.17 7.53 -10.22
N LEU A 208 -26.77 8.67 -9.84
CA LEU A 208 -27.02 9.02 -8.44
C LEU A 208 -27.95 8.01 -7.75
N ALA A 209 -28.98 7.49 -8.44
CA ALA A 209 -29.82 6.44 -7.89
C ALA A 209 -29.00 5.19 -7.52
N TRP A 210 -28.07 4.79 -8.40
CA TRP A 210 -27.14 3.70 -8.10
C TRP A 210 -26.19 4.04 -6.94
N GLY A 211 -25.75 5.30 -6.85
CA GLY A 211 -25.00 5.82 -5.71
C GLY A 211 -25.74 5.61 -4.39
N PHE A 212 -27.00 6.05 -4.29
CA PHE A 212 -27.83 5.86 -3.09
C PHE A 212 -28.07 4.39 -2.75
N TYR A 213 -28.15 3.51 -3.76
CA TYR A 213 -28.20 2.07 -3.53
C TYR A 213 -26.95 1.55 -2.80
N LEU A 214 -25.76 2.00 -3.24
CA LEU A 214 -24.47 1.66 -2.64
C LEU A 214 -24.28 2.29 -1.25
N ASP A 215 -24.75 3.53 -1.05
CA ASP A 215 -24.64 4.29 0.22
C ASP A 215 -25.22 3.54 1.42
N ARG A 216 -26.19 2.65 1.19
CA ARG A 216 -26.76 1.82 2.27
C ARG A 216 -25.72 0.93 2.92
N TYR A 217 -24.75 0.42 2.16
CA TYR A 217 -23.71 -0.46 2.68
C TYR A 217 -22.64 0.33 3.45
N ASP A 218 -22.44 1.60 3.11
CA ASP A 218 -21.46 2.46 3.78
C ASP A 218 -21.88 2.90 5.19
N LEU A 219 -23.17 2.74 5.52
CA LEU A 219 -23.66 2.97 6.89
C LEU A 219 -22.89 2.14 7.94
N LEU A 220 -22.33 0.99 7.55
CA LEU A 220 -21.56 0.13 8.45
C LEU A 220 -20.14 0.64 8.77
N PHE A 221 -19.75 1.79 8.20
CA PHE A 221 -18.47 2.47 8.42
C PHE A 221 -18.62 3.88 8.99
N ASN A 222 -19.82 4.23 9.47
CA ASN A 222 -20.05 5.52 10.09
C ASN A 222 -19.36 5.59 11.46
N ASP A 223 -18.70 6.72 11.74
CA ASP A 223 -18.24 7.06 13.08
C ASP A 223 -19.36 7.77 13.84
N ASN A 224 -19.90 7.09 14.86
CA ASN A 224 -20.97 7.59 15.71
C ASN A 224 -20.46 7.91 17.14
N GLY A 225 -19.14 8.10 17.31
CA GLY A 225 -18.52 8.42 18.60
C GLY A 225 -18.26 7.18 19.44
N ILE A 226 -19.22 6.77 20.27
CA ILE A 226 -19.05 5.61 21.17
C ILE A 226 -19.15 4.26 20.46
N LEU A 227 -19.66 4.26 19.22
CA LEU A 227 -19.71 3.09 18.37
C LEU A 227 -19.25 3.46 16.97
N PHE A 228 -18.54 2.53 16.34
CA PHE A 228 -18.23 2.59 14.92
C PHE A 228 -19.11 1.57 14.18
N GLY A 229 -19.70 2.00 13.07
CA GLY A 229 -20.69 1.25 12.30
C GLY A 229 -22.10 1.83 12.43
N ALA A 230 -23.09 1.14 11.86
CA ALA A 230 -24.44 1.65 11.79
C ALA A 230 -25.11 1.64 13.17
N ASN A 231 -25.53 2.80 13.63
CA ASN A 231 -26.30 2.98 14.87
C ASN A 231 -27.80 2.74 14.65
N TRP A 232 -28.63 2.92 15.68
CA TRP A 232 -30.07 2.71 15.59
C TRP A 232 -30.72 3.59 14.50
N THR A 233 -30.34 4.86 14.43
CA THR A 233 -30.87 5.81 13.44
C THR A 233 -30.47 5.40 12.02
N ASP A 234 -29.24 4.92 11.82
CA ASP A 234 -28.77 4.49 10.51
C ASP A 234 -29.58 3.31 9.98
N VAL A 235 -29.84 2.32 10.83
CA VAL A 235 -30.53 1.08 10.45
C VAL A 235 -32.03 1.28 10.26
N ASN A 236 -32.68 2.04 11.15
CA ASN A 236 -34.14 2.20 11.16
C ASN A 236 -34.61 3.38 10.32
N VAL A 237 -33.77 4.40 10.14
CA VAL A 237 -34.15 5.66 9.47
C VAL A 237 -33.35 5.87 8.20
N ARG A 238 -32.02 6.01 8.28
CA ARG A 238 -31.21 6.41 7.10
C ARG A 238 -31.26 5.37 5.98
N ARG A 239 -31.27 4.08 6.32
CA ARG A 239 -31.39 3.00 5.33
C ARG A 239 -32.66 3.16 4.48
N GLY A 240 -33.79 3.49 5.11
CA GLY A 240 -35.05 3.77 4.40
C GLY A 240 -34.99 5.07 3.60
N ALA A 241 -34.39 6.13 4.17
CA ALA A 241 -34.19 7.40 3.49
C ALA A 241 -33.40 7.23 2.18
N LEU A 242 -32.32 6.46 2.18
CA LEU A 242 -31.52 6.17 0.98
C LEU A 242 -32.33 5.45 -0.10
N VAL A 243 -33.25 4.54 0.27
CA VAL A 243 -34.16 3.89 -0.69
C VAL A 243 -35.13 4.90 -1.29
N LEU A 244 -35.67 5.82 -0.49
CA LEU A 244 -36.55 6.89 -1.00
C LEU A 244 -35.79 7.85 -1.93
N LEU A 245 -34.54 8.19 -1.62
CA LEU A 245 -33.69 9.01 -2.48
C LEU A 245 -33.31 8.31 -3.78
N MET A 246 -33.04 7.01 -3.73
CA MET A 246 -32.87 6.18 -4.92
C MET A 246 -34.11 6.26 -5.83
N ILE A 247 -35.31 6.10 -5.27
CA ILE A 247 -36.56 6.20 -6.03
C ILE A 247 -36.75 7.62 -6.59
N ALA A 248 -36.52 8.67 -5.79
CA ALA A 248 -36.62 10.05 -6.24
C ALA A 248 -35.64 10.38 -7.38
N ALA A 249 -34.43 9.83 -7.33
CA ALA A 249 -33.43 9.96 -8.38
C ALA A 249 -33.84 9.21 -9.65
N LEU A 250 -34.44 8.01 -9.54
CA LEU A 250 -35.01 7.29 -10.68
C LEU A 250 -36.17 8.05 -11.33
N VAL A 251 -37.08 8.63 -10.53
CA VAL A 251 -38.18 9.47 -11.04
C VAL A 251 -37.63 10.70 -11.75
N THR A 252 -36.62 11.35 -11.17
CA THR A 252 -35.94 12.50 -11.78
C THR A 252 -35.28 12.12 -13.10
N ALA A 253 -34.60 10.98 -13.16
CA ALA A 253 -34.02 10.44 -14.39
C ALA A 253 -35.09 10.21 -15.46
N GLY A 254 -36.22 9.57 -15.09
CA GLY A 254 -37.36 9.35 -15.96
C GLY A 254 -37.96 10.66 -16.51
N ALA A 255 -38.11 11.69 -15.67
CA ALA A 255 -38.58 13.00 -16.09
C ALA A 255 -37.64 13.67 -17.10
N PHE A 256 -36.33 13.60 -16.86
CA PHE A 256 -35.32 14.10 -17.80
C PHE A 256 -35.34 13.36 -19.14
N PHE A 257 -35.47 12.02 -19.14
CA PHE A 257 -35.61 11.24 -20.37
C PHE A 257 -36.93 11.52 -21.10
N TYR A 258 -38.03 11.70 -20.37
CA TYR A 258 -39.30 12.12 -20.94
C TYR A 258 -39.19 13.49 -21.64
N ASN A 259 -38.48 14.44 -21.03
CA ASN A 259 -38.29 15.77 -21.59
C ASN A 259 -37.49 15.79 -22.92
N VAL A 260 -36.74 14.74 -23.24
CA VAL A 260 -36.05 14.61 -24.54
C VAL A 260 -37.04 14.74 -25.71
N TYR A 261 -38.26 14.21 -25.55
CA TYR A 261 -39.30 14.23 -26.58
C TYR A 261 -40.32 15.36 -26.41
N TYR A 262 -40.76 15.62 -25.17
CA TYR A 262 -41.90 16.52 -24.87
C TYR A 262 -41.51 17.98 -24.60
N ARG A 263 -40.22 18.26 -24.36
CA ARG A 263 -39.60 19.60 -24.40
C ARG A 263 -40.15 20.64 -23.39
N ASP A 264 -40.76 20.18 -22.29
CA ASP A 264 -41.11 21.02 -21.13
C ASP A 264 -40.17 20.75 -19.94
N LEU A 265 -39.34 21.74 -19.62
CA LEU A 265 -38.37 21.68 -18.51
C LEU A 265 -39.03 21.79 -17.13
N ARG A 266 -40.32 22.14 -17.03
CA ARG A 266 -41.01 22.27 -15.74
C ARG A 266 -41.02 20.95 -14.98
N LEU A 267 -41.37 19.84 -15.63
CA LEU A 267 -41.45 18.54 -14.97
C LEU A 267 -40.07 18.08 -14.43
N PRO A 268 -38.99 18.03 -15.23
CA PRO A 268 -37.65 17.73 -14.72
C PRO A 268 -37.19 18.67 -13.62
N ALA A 269 -37.47 19.98 -13.75
CA ALA A 269 -37.10 20.96 -12.73
C ALA A 269 -37.83 20.71 -11.41
N TRP A 270 -39.13 20.41 -11.45
CA TRP A 270 -39.90 20.06 -10.24
C TRP A 270 -39.42 18.77 -9.61
N THR A 271 -39.15 17.72 -10.39
CA THR A 271 -38.64 16.45 -9.84
C THR A 271 -37.23 16.59 -9.27
N ALA A 272 -36.36 17.36 -9.91
CA ALA A 272 -35.01 17.64 -9.40
C ALA A 272 -35.06 18.50 -8.13
N ALA A 273 -35.90 19.53 -8.08
CA ALA A 273 -36.12 20.33 -6.89
C ALA A 273 -36.69 19.49 -5.75
N PHE A 274 -37.69 18.64 -6.03
CA PHE A 274 -38.24 17.70 -5.07
C PHE A 274 -37.18 16.73 -4.55
N MET A 275 -36.35 16.16 -5.43
CA MET A 275 -35.25 15.29 -5.03
C MET A 275 -34.25 16.02 -4.13
N ALA A 276 -33.88 17.26 -4.44
CA ALA A 276 -32.99 18.07 -3.60
C ALA A 276 -33.62 18.36 -2.22
N VAL A 277 -34.91 18.70 -2.18
CA VAL A 277 -35.66 18.89 -0.93
C VAL A 277 -35.76 17.57 -0.15
N ALA A 278 -36.02 16.45 -0.81
CA ALA A 278 -36.08 15.13 -0.19
C ALA A 278 -34.72 14.70 0.37
N TRP A 279 -33.64 14.99 -0.36
CA TRP A 279 -32.26 14.74 0.11
C TRP A 279 -31.98 15.48 1.41
N PHE A 280 -32.35 16.76 1.49
CA PHE A 280 -32.20 17.52 2.73
C PHE A 280 -33.15 17.03 3.84
N THR A 281 -34.45 16.89 3.54
CA THR A 281 -35.47 16.60 4.56
C THR A 281 -35.40 15.15 5.06
N VAL A 282 -35.41 14.18 4.15
CA VAL A 282 -35.44 12.75 4.48
C VAL A 282 -34.04 12.20 4.73
N GLY A 283 -33.02 12.69 4.01
CA GLY A 283 -31.64 12.21 4.15
C GLY A 283 -30.85 12.81 5.32
N THR A 284 -31.15 14.06 5.70
CA THR A 284 -30.36 14.80 6.71
C THR A 284 -31.21 15.22 7.90
N LEU A 285 -32.29 15.97 7.69
CA LEU A 285 -33.08 16.56 8.77
C LEU A 285 -33.82 15.50 9.59
N TYR A 286 -34.57 14.60 8.95
CA TYR A 286 -35.37 13.59 9.65
C TYR A 286 -34.52 12.62 10.49
N PRO A 287 -33.40 12.05 9.99
CA PRO A 287 -32.47 11.28 10.81
C PRO A 287 -31.92 12.08 11.99
N ALA A 288 -31.56 13.36 11.79
CA ALA A 288 -31.06 14.20 12.88
C ALA A 288 -32.11 14.43 13.97
N LEU A 289 -33.37 14.65 13.59
CA LEU A 289 -34.49 14.76 14.53
C LEU A 289 -34.71 13.45 15.30
N GLN A 290 -34.68 12.30 14.61
CA GLN A 290 -34.79 10.99 15.26
C GLN A 290 -33.64 10.74 16.24
N GLN A 291 -32.40 11.05 15.85
CA GLN A 291 -31.24 10.95 16.75
C GLN A 291 -31.42 11.82 18.00
N ARG A 292 -31.85 13.09 17.81
CA ARG A 292 -31.97 14.05 18.91
C ARG A 292 -33.12 13.75 19.86
N PHE A 293 -34.29 13.38 19.34
CA PHE A 293 -35.52 13.30 20.12
C PHE A 293 -35.93 11.88 20.52
N VAL A 294 -35.44 10.85 19.83
CA VAL A 294 -35.78 9.44 20.13
C VAL A 294 -34.57 8.70 20.68
N VAL A 295 -33.42 8.82 20.02
CA VAL A 295 -32.23 8.04 20.40
C VAL A 295 -31.53 8.61 21.62
N GLN A 296 -31.07 9.86 21.58
CA GLN A 296 -30.31 10.47 22.68
C GLN A 296 -30.98 10.34 24.07
N PRO A 297 -32.31 10.48 24.23
CA PRO A 297 -32.96 10.26 25.52
C PRO A 297 -32.90 8.82 26.05
N ASN A 298 -32.82 7.82 25.17
CA ASN A 298 -32.84 6.39 25.50
C ASN A 298 -31.66 5.64 24.84
N GLU A 299 -30.51 6.30 24.75
CA GLU A 299 -29.42 5.88 23.85
C GLU A 299 -28.90 4.49 24.20
N LEU A 300 -28.61 4.22 25.48
CA LEU A 300 -28.14 2.90 25.92
C LEU A 300 -29.10 1.77 25.53
N GLN A 301 -30.42 1.97 25.67
CA GLN A 301 -31.39 0.92 25.37
C GLN A 301 -31.47 0.65 23.85
N LEU A 302 -31.49 1.70 23.04
CA LEU A 302 -31.64 1.61 21.59
C LEU A 302 -30.35 1.20 20.89
N GLU A 303 -29.20 1.63 21.41
CA GLU A 303 -27.88 1.39 20.81
C GLU A 303 -27.21 0.08 21.28
N ARG A 304 -27.68 -0.52 22.38
CA ARG A 304 -27.14 -1.78 22.93
C ARG A 304 -26.82 -2.86 21.88
N PRO A 305 -27.73 -3.25 20.95
CA PRO A 305 -27.42 -4.28 19.95
C PRO A 305 -26.32 -3.86 18.96
N TYR A 306 -26.24 -2.58 18.61
CA TYR A 306 -25.23 -2.06 17.69
C TYR A 306 -23.87 -1.91 18.37
N LEU A 307 -23.86 -1.54 19.65
CA LEU A 307 -22.67 -1.61 20.51
C LEU A 307 -22.14 -3.04 20.63
N GLN A 308 -23.02 -4.03 20.79
CA GLN A 308 -22.61 -5.43 20.81
C GLN A 308 -21.95 -5.86 19.49
N ASN A 309 -22.49 -5.45 18.36
CA ASN A 309 -21.90 -5.70 17.04
C ASN A 309 -20.52 -5.04 16.90
N HIS A 310 -20.41 -3.79 17.32
CA HIS A 310 -19.17 -3.02 17.34
C HIS A 310 -18.07 -3.70 18.18
N LEU A 311 -18.40 -4.11 19.41
CA LEU A 311 -17.48 -4.81 20.30
C LEU A 311 -17.04 -6.17 19.70
N ALA A 312 -17.98 -6.96 19.19
CA ALA A 312 -17.69 -8.27 18.60
C ALA A 312 -16.83 -8.15 17.33
N ALA A 313 -17.20 -7.26 16.41
CA ALA A 313 -16.49 -7.04 15.16
C ALA A 313 -15.07 -6.51 15.40
N THR A 314 -14.90 -5.53 16.30
CA THR A 314 -13.57 -5.00 16.63
C THR A 314 -12.68 -6.08 17.24
N ARG A 315 -13.19 -6.84 18.22
CA ARG A 315 -12.42 -7.93 18.83
C ARG A 315 -12.03 -9.00 17.82
N GLN A 316 -12.93 -9.39 16.94
CA GLN A 316 -12.64 -10.36 15.88
C GLN A 316 -11.63 -9.83 14.87
N ALA A 317 -11.79 -8.60 14.40
CA ALA A 317 -10.96 -8.04 13.35
C ALA A 317 -9.50 -7.77 13.81
N PHE A 318 -9.27 -7.57 15.11
CA PHE A 318 -7.93 -7.48 15.71
C PHE A 318 -7.44 -8.79 16.37
N GLY A 319 -8.23 -9.87 16.31
CA GLY A 319 -7.85 -11.18 16.87
C GLY A 319 -7.85 -11.25 18.41
N LEU A 320 -8.55 -10.33 19.07
CA LEU A 320 -8.69 -10.26 20.53
C LEU A 320 -9.68 -11.29 21.09
N ASP A 321 -10.52 -11.87 20.22
CA ASP A 321 -11.44 -12.96 20.51
C ASP A 321 -10.73 -14.31 20.75
N ARG A 322 -9.49 -14.44 20.28
CA ARG A 322 -8.65 -15.64 20.45
C ARG A 322 -7.76 -15.59 21.70
N MET A 323 -7.79 -14.50 22.46
CA MET A 323 -6.96 -14.33 23.66
C MET A 323 -7.43 -15.21 24.82
N LEU A 324 -6.50 -15.94 25.42
CA LEU A 324 -6.75 -16.73 26.63
C LEU A 324 -6.44 -15.89 27.87
N VAL A 325 -7.47 -15.52 28.63
CA VAL A 325 -7.31 -14.87 29.93
C VAL A 325 -7.09 -15.95 30.98
N ARG A 326 -5.98 -15.85 31.73
CA ARG A 326 -5.67 -16.74 32.85
C ARG A 326 -5.42 -15.92 34.10
N ASP A 327 -6.16 -16.21 35.16
CA ASP A 327 -5.86 -15.65 36.47
C ASP A 327 -4.56 -16.24 36.98
N TYR A 328 -3.57 -15.39 37.26
CA TYR A 328 -2.31 -15.79 37.87
C TYR A 328 -2.25 -15.27 39.31
N PRO A 329 -2.85 -15.98 40.28
CA PRO A 329 -2.75 -15.60 41.68
C PRO A 329 -1.29 -15.81 42.11
N MET A 330 -0.60 -14.72 42.50
CA MET A 330 0.74 -14.75 43.08
C MET A 330 0.69 -15.40 44.48
N ARG A 331 0.39 -16.70 44.54
CA ARG A 331 0.26 -17.49 45.77
C ARG A 331 1.35 -18.56 45.76
N GLY A 332 2.43 -18.28 46.48
CA GLY A 332 3.53 -19.21 46.71
C GLY A 332 4.61 -18.57 47.58
N GLN A 333 5.20 -19.34 48.49
CA GLN A 333 6.43 -18.93 49.18
C GLN A 333 7.62 -19.28 48.29
N LEU A 334 8.50 -18.32 48.05
CA LEU A 334 9.74 -18.54 47.31
C LEU A 334 10.61 -19.51 48.14
N SER A 335 10.91 -20.70 47.59
CA SER A 335 11.78 -21.69 48.24
C SER A 335 12.98 -22.02 47.36
N PRO A 336 14.13 -22.43 47.92
CA PRO A 336 15.29 -22.85 47.13
C PRO A 336 14.96 -23.96 46.12
N ALA A 337 14.13 -24.93 46.51
CA ALA A 337 13.67 -26.00 45.61
C ALA A 337 12.83 -25.48 44.44
N ALA A 338 11.97 -24.48 44.68
CA ALA A 338 11.20 -23.84 43.62
C ALA A 338 12.09 -23.07 42.64
N LEU A 339 13.12 -22.36 43.12
CA LEU A 339 14.10 -21.68 42.26
C LEU A 339 14.92 -22.68 41.43
N GLN A 340 15.31 -23.80 42.03
CA GLN A 340 16.08 -24.83 41.33
C GLN A 340 15.24 -25.50 40.21
N LYS A 341 13.94 -25.68 40.43
CA LYS A 341 13.00 -26.14 39.39
C LYS A 341 12.90 -25.18 38.21
N GLU A 342 13.00 -23.88 38.47
CA GLU A 342 12.93 -22.80 37.48
C GLU A 342 14.30 -22.31 37.00
N ALA A 343 15.36 -23.10 37.20
CA ALA A 343 16.73 -22.72 36.83
C ALA A 343 16.85 -22.30 35.36
N ALA A 344 16.16 -22.97 34.43
CA ALA A 344 16.16 -22.63 33.01
C ALA A 344 15.63 -21.20 32.75
N THR A 345 14.57 -20.80 33.47
CA THR A 345 14.01 -19.45 33.43
C THR A 345 15.00 -18.44 33.99
N LEU A 346 15.58 -18.73 35.16
CA LEU A 346 16.56 -17.85 35.81
C LEU A 346 17.83 -17.63 34.97
N THR A 347 18.31 -18.67 34.27
CA THR A 347 19.47 -18.59 33.38
C THR A 347 19.20 -17.89 32.04
N ASN A 348 17.97 -17.41 31.82
CA ASN A 348 17.57 -16.65 30.64
C ASN A 348 16.92 -15.30 31.01
N VAL A 349 16.98 -14.88 32.28
CA VAL A 349 16.52 -13.55 32.66
C VAL A 349 17.45 -12.52 32.01
N ARG A 350 16.89 -11.75 31.08
CA ARG A 350 17.62 -10.72 30.35
C ARG A 350 18.03 -9.57 31.28
N LEU A 351 19.33 -9.43 31.51
CA LEU A 351 19.92 -8.36 32.31
C LEU A 351 20.33 -7.17 31.44
N TRP A 352 20.69 -7.42 30.18
CA TRP A 352 21.07 -6.37 29.23
C TRP A 352 19.86 -5.61 28.69
N ASP A 353 19.96 -4.28 28.63
CA ASP A 353 19.11 -3.44 27.77
C ASP A 353 19.73 -3.40 26.37
N TRP A 354 18.95 -3.70 25.35
CA TRP A 354 19.44 -3.82 23.97
C TRP A 354 20.02 -2.50 23.42
N ARG A 355 19.51 -1.35 23.86
CA ARG A 355 19.99 -0.03 23.40
C ARG A 355 21.37 0.29 23.99
N ALA A 356 21.54 0.01 25.28
CA ALA A 356 22.83 0.17 25.95
C ALA A 356 23.86 -0.85 25.40
N LEU A 357 23.43 -2.08 25.16
CA LEU A 357 24.31 -3.12 24.61
C LEU A 357 24.78 -2.78 23.19
N GLY A 358 23.92 -2.20 22.35
CA GLY A 358 24.30 -1.75 21.01
C GLY A 358 25.44 -0.71 21.02
N GLN A 359 25.45 0.20 21.99
CA GLN A 359 26.57 1.14 22.15
C GLN A 359 27.85 0.43 22.59
N ALA A 360 27.75 -0.55 23.50
CA ALA A 360 28.89 -1.36 23.91
C ALA A 360 29.44 -2.19 22.74
N TYR A 361 28.57 -2.80 21.92
CA TYR A 361 28.96 -3.52 20.72
C TYR A 361 29.67 -2.61 19.71
N GLN A 362 29.11 -1.42 19.47
CA GLN A 362 29.74 -0.43 18.61
C GLN A 362 31.14 -0.03 19.10
N ALA A 363 31.32 0.18 20.41
CA ALA A 363 32.59 0.59 20.98
C ALA A 363 33.64 -0.55 21.00
N LEU A 364 33.22 -1.77 21.34
CA LEU A 364 34.14 -2.89 21.59
C LEU A 364 34.38 -3.77 20.37
N GLN A 365 33.43 -3.83 19.43
CA GLN A 365 33.40 -4.85 18.37
C GLN A 365 33.19 -4.30 16.95
N SER A 366 33.03 -2.99 16.77
CA SER A 366 33.03 -2.40 15.41
C SER A 366 34.37 -2.57 14.73
N LEU A 367 35.48 -2.42 15.48
CA LEU A 367 36.88 -2.50 15.03
C LEU A 367 37.29 -1.45 13.98
N ARG A 368 36.34 -0.92 13.21
CA ARG A 368 36.47 0.11 12.17
C ARG A 368 35.23 1.01 12.20
N GLY A 369 35.43 2.30 11.92
CA GLY A 369 34.38 3.32 12.06
C GLY A 369 33.20 3.21 11.08
N TYR A 370 33.37 2.46 9.98
CA TYR A 370 32.33 2.22 8.98
C TYR A 370 31.45 1.00 9.25
N TYR A 371 31.74 0.22 10.30
CA TYR A 371 30.84 -0.84 10.74
C TYR A 371 29.86 -0.30 11.78
N ASP A 372 28.58 -0.61 11.58
CA ASP A 372 27.49 -0.28 12.50
C ASP A 372 26.93 -1.56 13.14
N LEU A 373 26.98 -1.60 14.47
CA LEU A 373 26.53 -2.69 15.34
C LEU A 373 25.45 -2.23 16.34
N THR A 374 24.82 -1.08 16.07
CA THR A 374 23.93 -0.45 17.05
C THR A 374 22.57 -1.13 17.16
N GLU A 375 22.14 -1.85 16.12
CA GLU A 375 20.90 -2.63 16.13
C GLU A 375 21.17 -4.02 16.74
N VAL A 376 20.56 -4.28 17.89
CA VAL A 376 20.74 -5.51 18.65
C VAL A 376 19.43 -6.27 18.74
N ASP A 377 19.43 -7.44 18.13
CA ASP A 377 18.33 -8.39 18.15
C ASP A 377 18.37 -9.30 19.37
N VAL A 378 17.20 -9.79 19.75
CA VAL A 378 17.04 -10.80 20.79
C VAL A 378 16.55 -12.10 20.17
N ASP A 379 17.28 -13.18 20.40
CA ASP A 379 17.00 -14.47 19.81
C ASP A 379 17.31 -15.63 20.78
N ARG A 380 17.13 -16.88 20.34
CA ARG A 380 17.27 -18.10 21.13
C ARG A 380 17.97 -19.18 20.32
N TYR A 381 18.83 -19.92 20.99
CA TYR A 381 19.56 -21.03 20.40
C TYR A 381 19.63 -22.20 21.38
N GLN A 382 19.79 -23.41 20.85
CA GLN A 382 20.20 -24.57 21.63
C GLN A 382 21.72 -24.57 21.68
N ILE A 383 22.29 -24.28 22.86
CA ILE A 383 23.73 -24.19 23.07
C ILE A 383 24.11 -25.14 24.19
N ASN A 384 25.01 -26.08 23.88
CA ASN A 384 25.41 -27.17 24.77
C ASN A 384 24.19 -27.97 25.31
N GLY A 385 23.18 -28.19 24.47
CA GLY A 385 21.94 -28.89 24.83
C GLY A 385 21.00 -28.10 25.75
N ARG A 386 21.24 -26.79 25.96
CA ARG A 386 20.39 -25.91 26.75
C ARG A 386 19.80 -24.80 25.89
N TYR A 387 18.55 -24.48 26.12
CA TYR A 387 17.89 -23.34 25.50
C TYR A 387 18.40 -22.04 26.13
N ARG A 388 19.14 -21.24 25.35
CA ARG A 388 19.75 -19.99 25.78
C ARG A 388 19.21 -18.83 24.96
N GLN A 389 18.81 -17.77 25.64
CA GLN A 389 18.52 -16.49 25.02
C GLN A 389 19.83 -15.73 24.81
N VAL A 390 19.95 -15.10 23.64
CA VAL A 390 21.11 -14.32 23.24
C VAL A 390 20.68 -12.96 22.71
N MET A 391 21.62 -12.03 22.74
CA MET A 391 21.57 -10.81 21.96
C MET A 391 22.61 -10.90 20.86
N LEU A 392 22.25 -10.47 19.66
CA LEU A 392 23.15 -10.47 18.52
C LEU A 392 22.98 -9.23 17.65
N ALA A 393 24.04 -8.85 16.94
CA ALA A 393 24.02 -7.74 16.00
C ALA A 393 24.85 -8.07 14.75
N ALA A 394 24.32 -7.71 13.58
CA ALA A 394 25.07 -7.72 12.33
C ALA A 394 26.12 -6.60 12.33
N ARG A 395 27.34 -6.88 11.84
CA ARG A 395 28.30 -5.83 11.47
C ARG A 395 27.93 -5.26 10.10
N ARG A 396 26.98 -4.33 10.10
CA ARG A 396 26.46 -3.69 8.87
C ARG A 396 27.43 -2.63 8.39
N MET A 397 27.48 -2.38 7.08
CA MET A 397 28.37 -1.37 6.51
C MET A 397 27.65 -0.04 6.30
N ASP A 398 28.08 1.01 7.01
CA ASP A 398 27.62 2.37 6.81
C ASP A 398 28.57 3.12 5.85
N THR A 399 28.17 3.18 4.58
CA THR A 399 28.95 3.83 3.51
C THR A 399 29.12 5.35 3.71
N SER A 400 28.34 5.99 4.59
CA SER A 400 28.49 7.41 4.91
C SER A 400 29.70 7.70 5.79
N ARG A 401 30.20 6.69 6.52
CA ARG A 401 31.34 6.77 7.43
C ARG A 401 32.66 6.30 6.80
N LEU A 402 32.68 6.09 5.48
CA LEU A 402 33.91 5.70 4.78
C LEU A 402 34.94 6.84 4.81
N PRO A 403 36.22 6.54 5.11
CA PRO A 403 37.27 7.56 5.14
C PRO A 403 37.58 8.12 3.76
N ASP A 404 37.50 7.27 2.72
CA ASP A 404 37.61 7.68 1.32
C ASP A 404 36.27 7.42 0.61
N THR A 405 35.76 8.48 -0.02
CA THR A 405 34.45 8.54 -0.64
C THR A 405 34.51 8.52 -2.16
N GLN A 406 35.68 8.22 -2.74
CA GLN A 406 35.82 7.99 -4.17
C GLN A 406 34.80 6.96 -4.70
N TRP A 407 34.38 7.16 -5.95
CA TRP A 407 33.34 6.35 -6.58
C TRP A 407 33.69 4.85 -6.56
N VAL A 408 34.94 4.48 -6.83
CA VAL A 408 35.42 3.08 -6.78
C VAL A 408 35.21 2.50 -5.38
N ASN A 409 35.61 3.23 -4.33
CA ASN A 409 35.45 2.74 -2.96
C ASN A 409 33.98 2.59 -2.56
N ARG A 410 33.13 3.57 -2.91
CA ARG A 410 31.69 3.53 -2.59
C ARG A 410 30.90 2.49 -3.38
N ARG A 411 31.30 2.17 -4.60
CA ARG A 411 30.51 1.31 -5.50
C ARG A 411 31.08 -0.09 -5.70
N LEU A 412 32.40 -0.26 -5.60
CA LEU A 412 33.11 -1.47 -6.03
C LEU A 412 33.93 -2.12 -4.91
N THR A 413 34.51 -1.34 -3.99
CA THR A 413 35.39 -1.88 -2.93
C THR A 413 34.60 -2.18 -1.65
N TYR A 414 33.94 -1.18 -1.07
CA TYR A 414 33.21 -1.30 0.20
C TYR A 414 31.75 -1.69 -0.07
N THR A 415 31.55 -2.97 -0.40
CA THR A 415 30.27 -3.48 -0.92
C THR A 415 29.40 -4.14 0.14
N HIS A 416 29.95 -4.65 1.24
CA HIS A 416 29.22 -5.49 2.20
C HIS A 416 29.69 -5.28 3.66
N GLY A 417 28.80 -5.53 4.61
CA GLY A 417 29.16 -5.74 6.02
C GLY A 417 29.83 -7.09 6.24
N ASN A 418 30.38 -7.36 7.43
CA ASN A 418 31.05 -8.64 7.69
C ASN A 418 30.85 -9.15 9.12
N GLY A 419 30.06 -10.21 9.25
CA GLY A 419 29.97 -11.04 10.44
C GLY A 419 28.95 -10.56 11.47
N VAL A 420 28.92 -11.28 12.60
CA VAL A 420 27.95 -11.08 13.68
C VAL A 420 28.69 -11.00 15.02
N VAL A 421 28.15 -10.20 15.93
CA VAL A 421 28.53 -10.15 17.34
C VAL A 421 27.41 -10.75 18.15
N MET A 422 27.73 -11.59 19.14
CA MET A 422 26.72 -12.23 19.97
C MET A 422 27.16 -12.32 21.43
N SER A 423 26.24 -12.05 22.35
CA SER A 423 26.40 -12.21 23.79
C SER A 423 25.21 -12.94 24.41
N PRO A 424 25.42 -13.74 25.47
CA PRO A 424 24.32 -14.20 26.31
C PRO A 424 23.61 -13.02 26.99
N VAL A 425 22.31 -13.15 27.22
CA VAL A 425 21.50 -12.06 27.79
C VAL A 425 21.78 -11.74 29.27
N ASN A 426 22.54 -12.58 29.96
CA ASN A 426 22.65 -12.57 31.42
C ASN A 426 24.06 -12.82 31.96
N GLU A 427 25.08 -12.85 31.12
CA GLU A 427 26.47 -13.01 31.56
C GLU A 427 27.23 -11.69 31.35
N VAL A 428 28.08 -11.35 32.31
CA VAL A 428 28.85 -10.11 32.37
C VAL A 428 30.26 -10.43 32.84
N GLU A 429 31.25 -9.76 32.28
CA GLU A 429 32.62 -9.81 32.75
C GLU A 429 32.78 -9.09 34.11
N GLU A 430 33.88 -9.34 34.81
CA GLU A 430 34.16 -8.70 36.10
C GLU A 430 34.20 -7.17 36.02
N ASN A 431 34.56 -6.63 34.86
CA ASN A 431 34.64 -5.20 34.57
C ASN A 431 33.28 -4.57 34.17
N GLY A 432 32.20 -5.36 34.12
CA GLY A 432 30.87 -4.90 33.69
C GLY A 432 30.61 -4.93 32.18
N GLN A 433 31.54 -5.42 31.36
CA GLN A 433 31.38 -5.54 29.90
C GLN A 433 30.64 -6.83 29.52
N PRO A 434 29.99 -6.86 28.34
CA PRO A 434 29.37 -8.08 27.84
C PRO A 434 30.41 -9.13 27.48
N ILE A 435 30.15 -10.39 27.86
CA ILE A 435 30.88 -11.53 27.33
C ILE A 435 30.42 -11.77 25.89
N PHE A 436 31.36 -12.04 24.98
CA PHE A 436 31.04 -12.32 23.58
C PHE A 436 31.26 -13.78 23.22
N TRP A 437 30.21 -14.45 22.74
CA TRP A 437 30.29 -15.79 22.15
C TRP A 437 30.70 -15.75 20.68
N LEU A 438 30.27 -14.72 19.93
CA LEU A 438 30.74 -14.41 18.58
C LEU A 438 31.40 -13.02 18.58
N ARG A 439 32.64 -12.92 18.08
CA ARG A 439 33.42 -11.67 18.12
C ARG A 439 34.48 -11.60 17.03
N ASN A 440 35.07 -10.40 16.91
CA ASN A 440 36.20 -10.05 16.06
C ASN A 440 35.99 -10.25 14.56
N LEU A 441 37.04 -9.94 13.78
CA LEU A 441 37.17 -10.18 12.35
C LEU A 441 38.49 -10.91 12.07
N PRO A 442 38.50 -12.05 11.37
CA PRO A 442 37.32 -12.84 10.97
C PRO A 442 36.53 -13.32 12.19
N VAL A 443 35.26 -13.68 12.02
CA VAL A 443 34.38 -14.06 13.14
C VAL A 443 34.94 -15.28 13.87
N GLN A 444 35.15 -15.13 15.17
CA GLN A 444 35.55 -16.19 16.10
C GLN A 444 34.34 -16.63 16.91
N SER A 445 34.21 -17.93 17.14
CA SER A 445 33.14 -18.52 17.94
C SER A 445 33.70 -19.29 19.13
N ASP A 446 33.28 -18.89 20.34
CA ASP A 446 33.61 -19.59 21.58
C ASP A 446 32.64 -20.77 21.85
N VAL A 447 31.55 -20.88 21.09
CA VAL A 447 30.54 -21.93 21.22
C VAL A 447 30.50 -22.82 19.98
N LYS A 448 30.72 -24.12 20.15
CA LYS A 448 30.87 -25.07 19.02
C LYS A 448 29.61 -25.21 18.15
N ASP A 449 28.45 -24.96 18.74
CA ASP A 449 27.14 -25.10 18.10
C ASP A 449 26.82 -23.95 17.14
N LEU A 450 27.55 -22.82 17.22
CA LEU A 450 27.39 -21.68 16.32
C LEU A 450 28.63 -21.50 15.46
N LYS A 451 28.46 -21.64 14.15
CA LYS A 451 29.50 -21.39 13.16
C LYS A 451 28.95 -20.43 12.12
N ILE A 452 29.78 -19.49 11.66
CA ILE A 452 29.43 -18.61 10.56
C ILE A 452 30.18 -19.10 9.32
N THR A 453 29.46 -19.51 8.30
CA THR A 453 30.04 -20.04 7.06
C THR A 453 30.09 -18.99 5.95
N ARG A 454 29.19 -18.01 5.99
CA ARG A 454 29.13 -16.85 5.09
C ARG A 454 28.91 -15.57 5.90
N PRO A 455 29.99 -14.92 6.38
CA PRO A 455 29.89 -13.71 7.20
C PRO A 455 29.52 -12.47 6.38
N GLU A 456 29.64 -12.48 5.06
CA GLU A 456 29.46 -11.29 4.23
C GLU A 456 27.99 -10.87 4.14
N ILE A 457 27.70 -9.61 4.45
CA ILE A 457 26.34 -9.04 4.56
C ILE A 457 26.16 -8.00 3.46
N TYR A 458 25.71 -8.44 2.28
CA TYR A 458 25.38 -7.56 1.15
C TYR A 458 24.00 -6.92 1.30
N TYR A 459 23.08 -7.57 2.00
CA TYR A 459 21.72 -7.11 2.26
C TYR A 459 21.53 -6.99 3.77
N SER A 460 21.09 -5.83 4.25
CA SER A 460 20.94 -5.54 5.68
C SER A 460 19.76 -4.65 5.96
N ASP A 461 19.37 -4.55 7.21
CA ASP A 461 18.33 -3.64 7.74
C ASP A 461 18.80 -2.17 7.79
N LEU A 462 20.08 -1.90 7.50
CA LEU A 462 20.61 -0.54 7.32
C LEU A 462 20.49 -0.08 5.86
N GLY A 463 20.06 1.17 5.67
CA GLY A 463 19.99 1.82 4.36
C GLY A 463 21.32 1.74 3.61
N SER A 464 21.33 0.97 2.53
CA SER A 464 22.55 0.61 1.81
C SER A 464 22.46 1.05 0.34
N PRO A 465 23.35 1.93 -0.15
CA PRO A 465 23.29 2.39 -1.52
C PRO A 465 23.57 1.24 -2.51
N PRO A 466 23.14 1.39 -3.77
CA PRO A 466 23.49 0.44 -4.82
C PRO A 466 25.00 0.23 -4.96
N VAL A 467 25.43 -1.01 -5.13
CA VAL A 467 26.84 -1.38 -5.38
C VAL A 467 26.94 -2.29 -6.59
N ILE A 468 28.12 -2.34 -7.19
CA ILE A 468 28.42 -3.22 -8.33
C ILE A 468 29.46 -4.23 -7.87
N ALA A 469 28.98 -5.43 -7.60
CA ALA A 469 29.79 -6.57 -7.20
C ALA A 469 30.36 -7.29 -8.43
N LEU A 470 31.34 -8.17 -8.20
CA LEU A 470 32.00 -8.93 -9.26
C LEU A 470 32.58 -7.99 -10.36
N SER A 471 33.19 -6.90 -9.91
CA SER A 471 33.96 -5.97 -10.75
C SER A 471 35.42 -6.40 -10.87
N LYS A 472 36.25 -5.65 -11.62
CA LYS A 472 37.71 -5.86 -11.62
C LYS A 472 38.38 -5.45 -10.31
N ALA A 473 37.79 -4.51 -9.58
CA ALA A 473 38.27 -4.14 -8.26
C ALA A 473 37.93 -5.27 -7.28
N ALA A 474 38.89 -5.63 -6.43
CA ALA A 474 38.66 -6.55 -5.33
C ALA A 474 37.78 -5.88 -4.27
N GLU A 475 36.84 -6.64 -3.71
CA GLU A 475 35.95 -6.15 -2.66
C GLU A 475 36.70 -6.22 -1.32
N PHE A 476 36.53 -5.22 -0.46
CA PHE A 476 37.08 -5.23 0.89
C PHE A 476 36.29 -6.20 1.76
N ASP A 477 36.98 -7.08 2.48
CA ASP A 477 36.37 -8.10 3.34
C ASP A 477 36.52 -7.73 4.83
N TYR A 478 37.77 -7.69 5.32
CA TYR A 478 38.08 -7.27 6.69
C TYR A 478 39.55 -6.87 6.86
N PRO A 479 39.90 -6.08 7.89
CA PRO A 479 41.29 -5.67 8.07
C PRO A 479 42.15 -6.81 8.64
N ARG A 480 43.40 -6.94 8.16
CA ARG A 480 44.47 -7.77 8.78
C ARG A 480 45.64 -6.89 9.21
N GLU A 481 46.57 -7.43 10.00
CA GLU A 481 47.67 -6.67 10.60
C GLU A 481 48.59 -5.93 9.60
N GLN A 482 48.80 -6.50 8.41
CA GLN A 482 49.73 -5.96 7.40
C GLN A 482 49.08 -5.66 6.04
N ALA A 483 47.82 -6.06 5.84
CA ALA A 483 47.09 -5.90 4.58
C ALA A 483 45.57 -5.95 4.82
N GLU A 484 44.78 -5.61 3.82
CA GLU A 484 43.34 -5.83 3.83
C GLU A 484 43.03 -7.22 3.27
N ALA A 485 42.14 -7.96 3.93
CA ALA A 485 41.54 -9.14 3.31
C ALA A 485 40.56 -8.66 2.24
N THR A 486 40.56 -9.36 1.11
CA THR A 486 39.66 -9.06 0.00
C THR A 486 38.82 -10.28 -0.36
N SER A 487 37.66 -10.01 -0.94
CA SER A 487 36.72 -11.01 -1.41
C SER A 487 36.22 -10.66 -2.82
N HIS A 488 35.52 -11.62 -3.42
CA HIS A 488 34.75 -11.41 -4.64
C HIS A 488 33.39 -12.06 -4.44
N TYR A 489 32.34 -11.35 -4.84
CA TYR A 489 30.98 -11.87 -4.73
C TYR A 489 30.76 -13.14 -5.56
N GLU A 490 30.38 -14.22 -4.90
CA GLU A 490 30.06 -15.52 -5.50
C GLU A 490 28.55 -15.78 -5.60
N GLY A 491 27.74 -14.85 -5.08
CA GLY A 491 26.29 -14.99 -5.01
C GLY A 491 25.59 -14.83 -6.35
N ARG A 492 24.30 -15.16 -6.35
CA ARG A 492 23.45 -15.09 -7.55
C ARG A 492 22.65 -13.79 -7.64
N GLY A 493 22.57 -13.03 -6.54
CA GLY A 493 21.83 -11.78 -6.46
C GLY A 493 22.43 -10.68 -7.34
N GLY A 494 21.63 -9.69 -7.69
CA GLY A 494 22.03 -8.57 -8.53
C GLY A 494 21.76 -8.70 -10.03
N ILE A 495 21.42 -7.56 -10.63
CA ILE A 495 21.14 -7.43 -12.06
C ILE A 495 22.46 -7.52 -12.84
N PRO A 496 22.62 -8.47 -13.78
CA PRO A 496 23.80 -8.51 -14.63
C PRO A 496 23.89 -7.23 -15.48
N VAL A 497 25.02 -6.51 -15.36
CA VAL A 497 25.24 -5.21 -16.03
C VAL A 497 25.25 -5.36 -17.55
N GLY A 498 25.80 -6.46 -18.07
CA GLY A 498 25.76 -6.78 -19.49
C GLY A 498 26.57 -5.81 -20.37
N GLY A 499 26.17 -5.70 -21.64
CA GLY A 499 26.84 -4.85 -22.63
C GLY A 499 26.55 -3.36 -22.47
N LEU A 500 27.15 -2.55 -23.35
CA LEU A 500 27.11 -1.08 -23.30
C LEU A 500 25.70 -0.49 -23.20
N TRP A 501 24.72 -1.02 -23.94
CA TRP A 501 23.35 -0.51 -23.92
C TRP A 501 22.67 -0.64 -22.56
N ARG A 502 22.73 -1.83 -21.93
CA ARG A 502 22.16 -2.01 -20.59
C ARG A 502 22.92 -1.16 -19.58
N ARG A 503 24.23 -1.08 -19.71
CA ARG A 503 25.10 -0.25 -18.87
C ARG A 503 24.74 1.24 -18.93
N LEU A 504 24.41 1.77 -20.12
CA LEU A 504 23.89 3.14 -20.30
C LEU A 504 22.53 3.33 -19.62
N LEU A 505 21.61 2.39 -19.77
CA LEU A 505 20.29 2.47 -19.11
C LEU A 505 20.42 2.43 -17.59
N LEU A 506 21.30 1.59 -17.05
CA LEU A 506 21.61 1.55 -15.61
C LEU A 506 22.26 2.84 -15.12
N ALA A 507 23.14 3.46 -15.92
CA ALA A 507 23.73 4.75 -15.61
C ALA A 507 22.68 5.87 -15.56
N ILE A 508 21.72 5.88 -16.48
CA ILE A 508 20.59 6.82 -16.48
C ILE A 508 19.71 6.59 -15.25
N PHE A 509 19.38 5.34 -14.94
CA PHE A 509 18.58 4.96 -13.77
C PHE A 509 19.21 5.43 -12.45
N LEU A 510 20.52 5.20 -12.30
CA LEU A 510 21.26 5.57 -11.10
C LEU A 510 21.64 7.05 -11.04
N GLY A 511 21.47 7.79 -12.14
CA GLY A 511 22.03 9.14 -12.29
C GLY A 511 23.56 9.15 -12.17
N ASP A 512 24.23 8.05 -12.56
CA ASP A 512 25.66 7.80 -12.30
C ASP A 512 26.40 7.47 -13.60
N THR A 513 27.07 8.47 -14.18
CA THR A 513 27.76 8.34 -15.48
C THR A 513 28.96 7.39 -15.43
N ASN A 514 29.60 7.22 -14.27
CA ASN A 514 30.73 6.29 -14.11
C ASN A 514 30.29 4.85 -14.35
N VAL A 515 29.03 4.54 -14.06
CA VAL A 515 28.44 3.23 -14.38
C VAL A 515 28.53 2.96 -15.87
N ALA A 516 28.45 3.95 -16.76
CA ALA A 516 28.57 3.75 -18.21
C ALA A 516 30.03 3.67 -18.70
N ILE A 517 30.95 4.44 -18.12
CA ILE A 517 32.29 4.68 -18.70
C ILE A 517 33.45 3.96 -18.00
N SER A 518 33.30 3.55 -16.73
CA SER A 518 34.38 2.92 -15.96
C SER A 518 34.91 1.63 -16.60
N ASP A 519 36.22 1.45 -16.67
CA ASP A 519 36.84 0.21 -17.16
C ASP A 519 36.84 -0.93 -16.14
N GLN A 520 36.47 -0.63 -14.88
CA GLN A 520 36.38 -1.58 -13.77
C GLN A 520 35.14 -2.48 -13.84
N ILE A 521 34.09 -2.03 -14.54
CA ILE A 521 32.84 -2.76 -14.68
C ILE A 521 32.93 -3.72 -15.88
N GLU A 522 32.65 -4.99 -15.64
CA GLU A 522 32.63 -6.04 -16.65
C GLU A 522 31.18 -6.44 -17.00
N PRO A 523 30.95 -7.08 -18.18
CA PRO A 523 29.61 -7.56 -18.52
C PRO A 523 29.02 -8.56 -17.52
N ARG A 524 29.89 -9.30 -16.80
CA ARG A 524 29.50 -10.23 -15.73
C ARG A 524 29.21 -9.55 -14.38
N SER A 525 29.64 -8.30 -14.20
CA SER A 525 29.42 -7.57 -12.95
C SER A 525 27.92 -7.44 -12.65
N ARG A 526 27.60 -7.34 -11.36
CA ARG A 526 26.22 -7.39 -10.88
C ARG A 526 25.88 -6.15 -10.08
N LEU A 527 24.84 -5.45 -10.52
CA LEU A 527 24.30 -4.32 -9.79
C LEU A 527 23.35 -4.82 -8.70
N LEU A 528 23.74 -4.65 -7.44
CA LEU A 528 22.92 -4.94 -6.27
C LEU A 528 22.05 -3.72 -5.95
N LEU A 529 20.74 -3.83 -6.18
CA LEU A 529 19.73 -2.80 -5.89
C LEU A 529 18.84 -3.22 -4.74
N ARG A 530 18.24 -2.23 -4.05
CA ARG A 530 17.26 -2.42 -2.97
C ARG A 530 17.81 -3.39 -1.94
N ARG A 531 18.92 -2.98 -1.34
CA ARG A 531 19.72 -3.80 -0.45
C ARG A 531 19.19 -3.78 0.98
N GLN A 532 18.35 -2.79 1.29
CA GLN A 532 17.64 -2.72 2.55
C GLN A 532 16.53 -3.79 2.61
N ILE A 533 16.46 -4.57 3.69
CA ILE A 533 15.57 -5.75 3.80
C ILE A 533 14.10 -5.39 3.57
N ASP A 534 13.63 -4.38 4.29
CA ASP A 534 12.26 -3.88 4.20
C ASP A 534 11.96 -3.29 2.82
N GLU A 535 12.87 -2.51 2.22
CA GLU A 535 12.67 -1.91 0.90
C GLU A 535 12.54 -3.00 -0.17
N ARG A 536 13.38 -4.02 -0.08
CA ARG A 536 13.37 -5.18 -0.97
C ARG A 536 12.05 -5.94 -0.87
N LEU A 537 11.60 -6.23 0.34
CA LEU A 537 10.35 -6.95 0.58
C LEU A 537 9.12 -6.14 0.12
N ALA A 538 9.09 -4.85 0.40
CA ALA A 538 8.00 -3.97 -0.01
C ALA A 538 7.89 -3.81 -1.54
N HIS A 539 9.00 -3.88 -2.27
CA HIS A 539 8.94 -3.94 -3.73
C HIS A 539 8.44 -5.30 -4.25
N VAL A 540 8.78 -6.42 -3.59
CA VAL A 540 8.31 -7.75 -3.99
C VAL A 540 6.80 -7.92 -3.74
N ALA A 541 6.31 -7.44 -2.59
CA ALA A 541 4.92 -7.58 -2.18
C ALA A 541 4.35 -6.25 -1.63
N PRO A 542 4.11 -5.24 -2.50
CA PRO A 542 3.70 -3.89 -2.09
C PRO A 542 2.30 -3.81 -1.46
N PHE A 543 1.51 -4.89 -1.60
CA PHE A 543 0.16 -5.04 -1.08
C PHE A 543 0.14 -5.63 0.35
N LEU A 544 1.29 -6.00 0.90
CA LEU A 544 1.44 -6.33 2.33
C LEU A 544 1.95 -5.11 3.09
N ARG A 545 1.69 -5.09 4.41
CA ARG A 545 2.34 -4.16 5.33
C ARG A 545 3.43 -4.89 6.08
N PHE A 546 4.59 -4.28 6.24
CA PHE A 546 5.75 -4.93 6.87
C PHE A 546 5.98 -4.36 8.26
N GLU A 547 6.36 -5.24 9.19
CA GLU A 547 6.93 -4.88 10.49
C GLU A 547 8.14 -3.95 10.29
N HIS A 548 8.42 -3.13 11.29
CA HIS A 548 9.47 -2.12 11.20
C HIS A 548 10.88 -2.62 11.50
N ASP A 549 11.01 -3.75 12.20
CA ASP A 549 12.26 -4.28 12.74
C ASP A 549 12.52 -5.69 12.19
N PRO A 550 13.29 -5.79 11.08
CA PRO A 550 13.82 -7.06 10.61
C PRO A 550 14.89 -7.58 11.56
N TYR A 551 14.75 -8.82 12.02
CA TYR A 551 15.69 -9.41 12.97
C TYR A 551 16.58 -10.46 12.30
N LEU A 552 17.84 -10.50 12.74
CA LEU A 552 18.83 -11.45 12.24
C LEU A 552 18.69 -12.83 12.92
N ALA A 553 18.81 -13.88 12.12
CA ALA A 553 18.91 -15.26 12.56
C ALA A 553 20.12 -15.95 11.90
N ILE A 554 20.80 -16.80 12.68
CA ILE A 554 21.90 -17.64 12.18
C ILE A 554 21.33 -19.03 11.93
N ALA A 555 21.28 -19.44 10.66
CA ALA A 555 20.83 -20.78 10.28
C ALA A 555 21.83 -21.85 10.74
N GLN A 556 21.39 -23.11 10.82
CA GLN A 556 22.23 -24.23 11.25
C GLN A 556 23.44 -24.47 10.34
N ASP A 557 23.34 -24.10 9.07
CA ASP A 557 24.45 -24.15 8.12
C ASP A 557 25.44 -22.98 8.25
N GLY A 558 25.17 -22.05 9.18
CA GLY A 558 26.00 -20.89 9.48
C GLY A 558 25.81 -19.70 8.56
N ARG A 559 24.78 -19.73 7.69
CA ARG A 559 24.38 -18.56 6.90
C ARG A 559 23.53 -17.60 7.73
N LEU A 560 23.54 -16.34 7.30
CA LEU A 560 22.83 -15.25 7.94
C LEU A 560 21.54 -14.94 7.19
N TYR A 561 20.41 -14.93 7.91
CA TYR A 561 19.10 -14.61 7.36
C TYR A 561 18.46 -13.49 8.16
N TYR A 562 17.93 -12.49 7.48
CA TYR A 562 16.99 -11.56 8.08
C TYR A 562 15.58 -12.13 7.98
N MET A 563 14.85 -12.05 9.08
CA MET A 563 13.45 -12.44 9.18
C MET A 563 12.59 -11.21 9.41
N LEU A 564 11.43 -11.13 8.75
CA LEU A 564 10.51 -10.01 8.90
C LEU A 564 9.06 -10.49 8.88
N ASP A 565 8.22 -9.86 9.69
CA ASP A 565 6.79 -10.14 9.72
C ASP A 565 6.04 -9.24 8.75
N ALA A 566 5.02 -9.78 8.10
CA ALA A 566 4.18 -9.05 7.17
C ALA A 566 2.69 -9.34 7.38
N TYR A 567 1.90 -8.31 7.13
CA TYR A 567 0.51 -8.20 7.54
C TYR A 567 -0.42 -7.98 6.35
N THR A 568 -1.57 -8.63 6.41
CA THR A 568 -2.74 -8.25 5.61
C THR A 568 -3.59 -7.29 6.43
N VAL A 569 -4.08 -6.24 5.78
CA VAL A 569 -4.77 -5.13 6.44
C VAL A 569 -5.94 -4.63 5.58
N THR A 570 -6.98 -4.10 6.21
CA THR A 570 -8.05 -3.37 5.51
C THR A 570 -8.76 -2.40 6.47
N ASP A 571 -9.31 -1.31 5.92
CA ASP A 571 -10.22 -0.38 6.59
C ASP A 571 -11.71 -0.72 6.35
N ARG A 572 -11.99 -1.83 5.66
CA ARG A 572 -13.34 -2.22 5.22
C ARG A 572 -13.96 -3.39 5.98
N TYR A 573 -13.58 -3.60 7.25
CA TYR A 573 -14.28 -4.54 8.13
C TYR A 573 -15.49 -3.88 8.82
N PRO A 574 -16.74 -4.23 8.48
CA PRO A 574 -17.94 -3.59 9.04
C PRO A 574 -17.98 -3.60 10.58
N TYR A 575 -18.44 -2.52 11.20
CA TYR A 575 -18.52 -2.34 12.66
C TYR A 575 -17.20 -2.35 13.45
N SER A 576 -16.09 -2.74 12.84
CA SER A 576 -14.79 -2.75 13.53
C SER A 576 -14.24 -1.33 13.65
N ALA A 577 -13.85 -0.97 14.87
CA ALA A 577 -13.31 0.34 15.18
C ALA A 577 -12.06 0.65 14.33
N PRO A 578 -12.00 1.83 13.69
CA PRO A 578 -10.81 2.24 12.99
C PRO A 578 -9.74 2.57 14.03
N TYR A 579 -8.59 1.92 13.91
CA TYR A 579 -7.41 2.28 14.67
C TYR A 579 -6.54 3.20 13.81
N ARG A 580 -5.94 4.23 14.40
CA ARG A 580 -5.04 5.14 13.69
C ARG A 580 -3.60 4.70 13.93
N TYR A 581 -2.84 4.39 12.88
CA TYR A 581 -1.45 3.90 12.98
C TYR A 581 -0.43 4.96 13.38
N PHE A 582 -0.79 5.98 14.16
CA PHE A 582 0.12 7.05 14.60
C PHE A 582 1.41 6.58 15.27
N TYR A 583 1.47 5.31 15.66
CA TYR A 583 2.61 4.69 16.31
C TYR A 583 2.94 3.31 15.73
N SER A 584 2.36 2.94 14.58
CA SER A 584 2.87 1.76 13.87
C SER A 584 4.06 2.23 13.09
N ARG A 585 5.20 1.57 13.28
CA ARG A 585 6.36 1.79 12.42
C ARG A 585 6.22 1.00 11.10
N LEU A 586 5.00 0.53 10.76
CA LEU A 586 4.70 -0.13 9.50
C LEU A 586 5.11 0.76 8.33
N ARG A 587 5.74 0.13 7.34
CA ARG A 587 6.30 0.83 6.18
C ARG A 587 5.54 0.44 4.92
N THR A 588 5.33 1.42 4.04
CA THR A 588 4.84 1.21 2.68
C THR A 588 5.82 1.84 1.70
N LEU A 589 5.90 1.25 0.51
CA LEU A 589 6.68 1.80 -0.58
C LEU A 589 5.94 2.98 -1.22
N MET A 590 6.60 4.15 -1.27
CA MET A 590 6.15 5.31 -2.04
C MET A 590 7.19 5.68 -3.12
N ASP A 591 6.81 6.57 -4.04
CA ASP A 591 7.74 7.14 -5.02
C ASP A 591 8.89 7.87 -4.30
N GLY A 592 10.09 7.31 -4.34
CA GLY A 592 11.29 7.84 -3.69
C GLY A 592 11.85 7.01 -2.52
N GLY A 593 11.19 5.91 -2.15
CA GLY A 593 11.69 4.95 -1.16
C GLY A 593 10.63 4.53 -0.15
N LEU A 594 11.05 3.79 0.88
CA LEU A 594 10.18 3.49 2.01
C LEU A 594 9.93 4.74 2.83
N VAL A 595 8.66 4.97 3.14
CA VAL A 595 8.24 5.99 4.08
C VAL A 595 7.43 5.27 5.16
N GLU A 596 7.63 5.66 6.43
CA GLU A 596 6.68 5.27 7.48
C GLU A 596 5.30 5.72 7.02
N ASP A 597 4.32 4.80 7.09
CA ASP A 597 2.98 5.07 6.55
C ASP A 597 2.47 6.43 7.08
N ALA A 598 2.07 7.32 6.17
CA ALA A 598 1.32 8.50 6.57
C ALA A 598 0.13 8.02 7.43
N PRO A 599 -0.22 8.68 8.55
CA PRO A 599 -1.18 8.13 9.51
C PRO A 599 -2.50 7.74 8.83
N GLY A 600 -2.67 6.42 8.62
CA GLY A 600 -3.82 5.80 7.99
C GLY A 600 -4.77 5.18 9.01
N TRP A 601 -5.83 4.56 8.50
CA TRP A 601 -6.83 3.81 9.27
C TRP A 601 -6.88 2.37 8.72
N LEU A 602 -6.87 1.37 9.59
CA LEU A 602 -7.34 0.00 9.34
C LEU A 602 -8.27 -0.35 10.49
N ASN A 603 -9.13 -1.30 10.24
CA ASN A 603 -9.97 -1.89 11.26
C ASN A 603 -9.90 -3.42 11.20
N TYR A 604 -8.88 -3.96 10.54
CA TYR A 604 -8.57 -5.38 10.45
C TYR A 604 -7.07 -5.59 10.20
N ILE A 605 -6.48 -6.56 10.89
CA ILE A 605 -5.07 -6.95 10.71
C ILE A 605 -4.85 -8.43 11.02
N ARG A 606 -4.03 -9.11 10.21
CA ARG A 606 -3.51 -10.47 10.49
C ARG A 606 -2.01 -10.53 10.24
N ASN A 607 -1.28 -11.23 11.11
CA ASN A 607 0.11 -11.65 10.89
C ASN A 607 0.11 -12.79 9.85
N ALA A 608 -0.03 -12.39 8.59
CA ALA A 608 -0.33 -13.28 7.49
C ALA A 608 0.90 -13.99 6.94
N VAL A 609 2.07 -13.34 6.97
CA VAL A 609 3.27 -13.81 6.28
C VAL A 609 4.52 -13.65 7.15
N LYS A 610 5.41 -14.65 7.12
CA LYS A 610 6.80 -14.57 7.56
C LYS A 610 7.69 -14.47 6.33
N ALA A 611 8.56 -13.47 6.29
CA ALA A 611 9.52 -13.28 5.22
C ALA A 611 10.93 -13.66 5.68
N THR A 612 11.74 -14.20 4.78
CA THR A 612 13.18 -14.40 4.98
C THR A 612 13.94 -13.78 3.83
N VAL A 613 15.05 -13.10 4.15
CA VAL A 613 16.00 -12.57 3.18
C VAL A 613 17.39 -13.06 3.54
N ASP A 614 18.04 -13.74 2.60
CA ASP A 614 19.44 -14.14 2.74
C ASP A 614 20.34 -12.90 2.73
N ALA A 615 21.18 -12.73 3.75
CA ALA A 615 22.03 -11.54 3.88
C ALA A 615 23.13 -11.47 2.80
N TYR A 616 23.48 -12.59 2.17
CA TYR A 616 24.52 -12.68 1.16
C TYR A 616 23.96 -12.46 -0.25
N ASP A 617 22.93 -13.22 -0.65
CA ASP A 617 22.40 -13.16 -2.02
C ASP A 617 21.07 -12.41 -2.18
N GLY A 618 20.46 -11.98 -1.09
CA GLY A 618 19.22 -11.24 -1.11
C GLY A 618 18.01 -12.08 -1.55
N THR A 619 18.10 -13.40 -1.56
CA THR A 619 16.97 -14.26 -1.93
C THR A 619 15.80 -14.03 -0.97
N VAL A 620 14.64 -13.66 -1.51
CA VAL A 620 13.40 -13.43 -0.76
C VAL A 620 12.54 -14.68 -0.78
N ARG A 621 12.00 -15.08 0.38
CA ARG A 621 10.91 -16.06 0.47
C ARG A 621 9.82 -15.56 1.41
N LEU A 622 8.57 -15.75 1.00
CA LEU A 622 7.38 -15.37 1.76
C LEU A 622 6.59 -16.63 2.14
N TYR A 623 6.38 -16.84 3.45
CA TYR A 623 5.71 -18.00 4.00
C TYR A 623 4.40 -17.61 4.67
N VAL A 624 3.28 -18.22 4.27
CA VAL A 624 1.95 -17.93 4.84
C VAL A 624 1.81 -18.52 6.23
N ALA A 625 1.69 -17.66 7.24
CA ALA A 625 1.54 -18.00 8.65
C ALA A 625 0.08 -18.17 9.09
N ASP A 626 -0.84 -17.39 8.51
CA ASP A 626 -2.28 -17.52 8.74
C ASP A 626 -3.00 -17.90 7.44
N PRO A 627 -3.05 -19.19 7.07
CA PRO A 627 -3.71 -19.63 5.83
C PRO A 627 -5.23 -19.46 5.86
N THR A 628 -5.81 -19.10 7.00
CA THR A 628 -7.26 -18.87 7.15
C THR A 628 -7.66 -17.43 6.84
N ASP A 629 -6.70 -16.52 6.71
CA ASP A 629 -6.98 -15.13 6.37
C ASP A 629 -7.46 -14.98 4.90
N PRO A 630 -8.67 -14.46 4.65
CA PRO A 630 -9.19 -14.33 3.29
C PRO A 630 -8.40 -13.33 2.43
N LEU A 631 -7.75 -12.34 3.04
CA LEU A 631 -6.89 -11.40 2.30
C LEU A 631 -5.65 -12.10 1.74
N ILE A 632 -4.94 -12.90 2.55
CA ILE A 632 -3.79 -13.65 2.03
C ILE A 632 -4.21 -14.71 1.00
N GLN A 633 -5.37 -15.35 1.16
CA GLN A 633 -5.92 -16.27 0.15
C GLN A 633 -6.18 -15.56 -1.19
N ALA A 634 -6.72 -14.33 -1.16
CA ALA A 634 -6.89 -13.52 -2.36
C ALA A 634 -5.54 -13.23 -3.03
N TYR A 635 -4.52 -12.83 -2.25
CA TYR A 635 -3.17 -12.58 -2.77
C TYR A 635 -2.48 -13.84 -3.31
N GLN A 636 -2.68 -14.99 -2.69
CA GLN A 636 -2.18 -16.27 -3.22
C GLN A 636 -2.82 -16.60 -4.58
N ALA A 637 -4.11 -16.29 -4.75
CA ALA A 637 -4.80 -16.47 -6.03
C ALA A 637 -4.33 -15.46 -7.10
N ILE A 638 -4.05 -14.22 -6.72
CA ILE A 638 -3.56 -13.17 -7.63
C ILE A 638 -2.10 -13.45 -8.05
N PHE A 639 -1.25 -13.88 -7.13
CA PHE A 639 0.19 -14.06 -7.33
C PHE A 639 0.64 -15.52 -7.14
N PRO A 640 0.20 -16.44 -8.02
CA PRO A 640 0.56 -17.85 -7.91
C PRO A 640 2.07 -18.07 -8.06
N GLY A 641 2.68 -18.70 -7.05
CA GLY A 641 4.11 -18.98 -6.95
C GLY A 641 4.91 -17.97 -6.12
N LEU A 642 4.29 -16.87 -5.66
CA LEU A 642 4.95 -15.91 -4.77
C LEU A 642 5.07 -16.42 -3.34
N PHE A 643 4.05 -17.14 -2.87
CA PHE A 643 3.93 -17.59 -1.49
C PHE A 643 4.23 -19.08 -1.33
N HIS A 644 4.90 -19.41 -0.23
CA HIS A 644 5.11 -20.76 0.26
C HIS A 644 4.26 -21.01 1.51
N SER A 645 3.99 -22.27 1.80
CA SER A 645 3.41 -22.65 3.09
C SER A 645 4.44 -22.49 4.21
N LEU A 646 3.99 -22.20 5.45
CA LEU A 646 4.90 -22.17 6.60
C LEU A 646 5.64 -23.50 6.82
N ALA A 647 5.07 -24.61 6.35
CA ALA A 647 5.67 -25.93 6.43
C ALA A 647 6.90 -26.11 5.53
N GLU A 648 7.03 -25.31 4.46
CA GLU A 648 8.20 -25.29 3.57
C GLU A 648 9.36 -24.45 4.14
N MET A 649 9.12 -23.64 5.18
CA MET A 649 10.19 -22.89 5.84
C MET A 649 11.19 -23.85 6.47
N PRO A 650 12.51 -23.66 6.31
CA PRO A 650 13.52 -24.48 6.99
C PRO A 650 13.23 -24.62 8.49
N GLY A 651 13.38 -25.85 9.00
CA GLY A 651 12.94 -26.20 10.35
C GLY A 651 13.67 -25.40 11.43
N ASP A 652 14.95 -25.12 11.21
CA ASP A 652 15.79 -24.27 12.05
C ASP A 652 15.31 -22.82 12.05
N LEU A 653 15.13 -22.19 10.88
CA LEU A 653 14.59 -20.83 10.76
C LEU A 653 13.19 -20.69 11.39
N ARG A 654 12.37 -21.74 11.31
CA ARG A 654 11.04 -21.74 11.94
C ARG A 654 11.11 -21.61 13.46
N THR A 655 12.17 -22.14 14.10
CA THR A 655 12.37 -21.96 15.56
C THR A 655 12.68 -20.51 15.94
N HIS A 656 13.12 -19.70 14.96
CA HIS A 656 13.41 -18.28 15.09
C HIS A 656 12.18 -17.36 14.88
N ILE A 657 10.98 -17.89 14.58
CA ILE A 657 9.75 -17.09 14.51
C ILE A 657 9.33 -16.55 15.89
N ARG A 658 9.22 -15.22 16.00
CA ARG A 658 8.69 -14.53 17.19
C ARG A 658 7.23 -14.08 17.01
N TYR A 659 6.57 -13.73 18.12
CA TYR A 659 5.32 -13.00 18.04
C TYR A 659 5.63 -11.55 17.63
N PRO A 660 4.96 -10.99 16.61
CA PRO A 660 5.36 -9.70 16.06
C PRO A 660 5.12 -8.53 17.03
N GLU A 661 6.05 -7.57 17.08
CA GLU A 661 6.01 -6.44 18.00
C GLU A 661 4.89 -5.45 17.65
N ASP A 662 4.79 -5.01 16.39
CA ASP A 662 3.77 -4.04 15.98
C ASP A 662 2.36 -4.59 16.16
N LEU A 663 2.13 -5.88 15.83
CA LEU A 663 0.83 -6.51 16.07
C LEU A 663 0.49 -6.56 17.57
N LEU A 664 1.44 -6.95 18.42
CA LEU A 664 1.23 -6.97 19.87
C LEU A 664 0.89 -5.57 20.39
N ASN A 665 1.60 -4.54 19.92
CA ASN A 665 1.37 -3.15 20.30
C ASN A 665 -0.02 -2.66 19.86
N ILE A 666 -0.43 -2.95 18.62
CA ILE A 666 -1.77 -2.62 18.10
C ILE A 666 -2.83 -3.33 18.94
N GLN A 667 -2.70 -4.64 19.13
CA GLN A 667 -3.65 -5.43 19.91
C GLN A 667 -3.75 -4.95 21.35
N ALA A 668 -2.63 -4.66 22.02
CA ALA A 668 -2.62 -4.15 23.39
C ALA A 668 -3.35 -2.81 23.49
N ARG A 669 -3.17 -1.91 22.52
CA ARG A 669 -3.82 -0.60 22.49
C ARG A 669 -5.32 -0.70 22.24
N VAL A 670 -5.74 -1.54 21.29
CA VAL A 670 -7.16 -1.82 21.08
C VAL A 670 -7.74 -2.47 22.34
N PHE A 671 -7.04 -3.46 22.92
CA PHE A 671 -7.47 -4.15 24.13
C PHE A 671 -7.71 -3.21 25.33
N ARG A 672 -7.03 -2.06 25.43
CA ARG A 672 -7.30 -1.06 26.49
C ARG A 672 -8.76 -0.65 26.59
N ALA A 673 -9.48 -0.56 25.48
CA ALA A 673 -10.92 -0.30 25.46
C ALA A 673 -11.73 -1.61 25.34
N TYR A 674 -11.31 -2.51 24.45
CA TYR A 674 -12.10 -3.69 24.06
C TYR A 674 -11.88 -4.94 24.93
N HIS A 675 -11.21 -4.80 26.09
CA HIS A 675 -11.24 -5.82 27.15
C HIS A 675 -12.61 -5.85 27.86
N VAL A 676 -13.36 -4.74 27.85
CA VAL A 676 -14.73 -4.67 28.34
C VAL A 676 -15.67 -5.24 27.28
N THR A 677 -16.27 -6.39 27.57
CA THR A 677 -17.15 -7.11 26.61
C THR A 677 -18.63 -6.84 26.83
N ASN A 678 -19.02 -6.28 27.99
CA ASN A 678 -20.40 -5.93 28.29
C ASN A 678 -20.75 -4.55 27.69
N PRO A 679 -21.76 -4.43 26.81
CA PRO A 679 -22.13 -3.16 26.18
C PRO A 679 -22.53 -2.05 27.17
N ASP A 680 -23.19 -2.39 28.28
CA ASP A 680 -23.62 -1.40 29.27
C ASP A 680 -22.43 -0.83 30.06
N THR A 681 -21.46 -1.68 30.38
CA THR A 681 -20.22 -1.25 31.03
C THR A 681 -19.36 -0.42 30.07
N PHE A 682 -19.26 -0.85 28.81
CA PHE A 682 -18.54 -0.11 27.77
C PHE A 682 -19.15 1.27 27.54
N TYR A 683 -20.48 1.37 27.44
CA TYR A 683 -21.16 2.65 27.26
C TYR A 683 -20.91 3.64 28.42
N LYS A 684 -20.77 3.15 29.65
CA LYS A 684 -20.57 4.00 30.84
C LYS A 684 -19.13 4.46 31.04
N ASN A 685 -18.16 3.62 30.67
CA ASN A 685 -16.75 3.77 31.03
C ASN A 685 -15.81 3.94 29.82
N GLY A 686 -16.33 3.72 28.61
CA GLY A 686 -15.58 3.68 27.35
C GLY A 686 -15.30 5.03 26.73
#